data_AF-A0A951J437-F1
#
_entry.id   AF-A0A951J437-F1
#
_cell.length_a   1.000
_cell.length_b   1.000
_cell.length_c   1.000
_cell.angle_alpha   90.00
_cell.angle_beta   90.00
_cell.angle_gamma   90.00
#
_symmetry.space_group_name_H-M   'P 1'
#
loop_
_entity.id
_entity.type
_entity.pdbx_description
1 polymer ?
#
loop_
_entity_poly.entity_id
_entity_poly.type
_entity_poly.pdbx_seq_one_letter_code
_entity_poly.pdbx_strand_id
1 'polypeptide(L)'
;MPSEHSNPASPLPGLPPELAALDAELAALRMTERPSFAPELKAELEREALRPPTPPRATRRWPLAAAVVVLVLVGAAVPPARASLVRAGGTLIDLLDGSAEATPSRASPGQDEVRTTQGSAPPGEEAADPDPALAAVAPPASSHEAVPFTPPTVTLPEIVDEREDARVMRRYYPPRLQAAGVGGTVHLLLWVDSTGAVDHVQIHQGSGLGDLDRAALAAAPHLRFRPATHSGRPVGTWVEFPLRFEVTPPDPPAQPPPMGLPEVPDRAPAVPAEWTGEAIVPAPTQMEARELLRSALGDHPAIEARFGTLDGLLEGEPPRGASPLAWRDQAAAALEHAMARDPDNPAPYLALARIRRRQGLSEEARALFERGIQRARRAGDRVSPQLVAELAYERALVLKEEVLLHGGGGSVDPAVLAAHPCGRVGDPLRQGSPGVGEALIAWSTLCPDQLDRVLEAGFRPAAGADEARAAMTASLKAAVEADPAHVGANVELLLELAEQESWHDVLNGARRFGWASGGHPYALLLSGLALKRLGRAGDAAADLRRGLAGLAPDEAERIADPRVLMDAHSAARLTDMMSEDRQRATRDFWAPLDPVLATDVNERFVEHLVRGAHALLRFGAAATDPGEVWVRYGRPDRVRVLGEGSGARTEFWDYGRGPDVTFRRRPSARTADLTAEARAYLEDLRNVFPHRGDDAGANLALPAQVARFRGEHGLDLEIHAVVPDIMAAGEGDSLELGLHQFGSAGERVSIERRRITARDRQLRLIARSVPGATRLAVEVYDPRLGRAAVASIEPVARAGDPRASDLLLTAPAAGGGAGAHHPRGGGTLALPDETLEGDEVGVFFELYDLPPDAPPYGIRVEVASPDGGSALDVPFRPAGQPWFDMSWFRRPVPGPSAGSEWLTLDLRDVPPGSYRLRVVVQVEDPSGDIVLERPVLRR
;
A
#
# COMPACT_ATOMS: atom_id res chain seq x y z
N MET A 1 -35.41 34.64 19.83
CA MET A 1 -35.68 33.34 20.46
C MET A 1 -35.02 33.36 21.84
N PRO A 2 -35.68 32.89 22.91
CA PRO A 2 -35.03 32.79 24.22
C PRO A 2 -33.93 31.72 24.18
N SER A 3 -32.86 31.96 24.94
CA SER A 3 -31.73 31.05 25.09
C SER A 3 -32.09 29.87 26.00
N GLU A 4 -32.20 28.67 25.45
CA GLU A 4 -32.23 27.44 26.26
C GLU A 4 -30.82 27.18 26.84
N HIS A 5 -30.56 27.75 28.02
CA HIS A 5 -29.49 27.27 28.89
C HIS A 5 -30.04 26.13 29.75
N SER A 6 -29.95 24.92 29.22
CA SER A 6 -30.28 23.70 29.95
C SER A 6 -29.29 23.50 31.09
N ASN A 7 -29.74 23.64 32.35
CA ASN A 7 -28.91 23.37 33.51
C ASN A 7 -28.43 21.91 33.55
N PRO A 8 -27.25 21.64 34.14
CA PRO A 8 -26.83 20.27 34.46
C PRO A 8 -27.85 19.58 35.36
N ALA A 9 -27.92 18.25 35.30
CA ALA A 9 -28.77 17.47 36.19
C ALA A 9 -28.22 17.55 37.63
N SER A 10 -29.06 17.24 38.62
CA SER A 10 -28.58 17.07 40.01
C SER A 10 -28.15 15.61 40.23
N PRO A 11 -26.99 15.34 40.84
CA PRO A 11 -26.56 13.98 41.13
C PRO A 11 -27.46 13.29 42.17
N LEU A 12 -27.47 11.96 42.11
CA LEU A 12 -28.36 11.09 42.87
C LEU A 12 -27.80 10.82 44.29
N PRO A 13 -28.59 11.10 45.35
CA PRO A 13 -28.16 10.86 46.71
C PRO A 13 -28.16 9.35 47.04
N GLY A 14 -27.16 8.92 47.83
CA GLY A 14 -27.09 7.55 48.37
C GLY A 14 -26.29 6.54 47.54
N LEU A 15 -25.60 6.98 46.47
CA LEU A 15 -24.70 6.12 45.70
C LEU A 15 -23.44 5.72 46.50
N PRO A 16 -22.90 4.50 46.30
CA PRO A 16 -21.54 4.14 46.70
C PRO A 16 -20.51 5.15 46.16
N PRO A 17 -19.39 5.43 46.87
CA PRO A 17 -18.47 6.51 46.52
C PRO A 17 -17.88 6.39 45.10
N GLU A 18 -17.64 5.16 44.63
CA GLU A 18 -17.18 4.84 43.27
C GLU A 18 -18.19 5.24 42.18
N LEU A 19 -19.49 5.22 42.48
CA LEU A 19 -20.58 5.54 41.56
C LEU A 19 -21.07 6.99 41.73
N ALA A 20 -20.95 7.55 42.93
CA ALA A 20 -21.29 8.95 43.21
C ALA A 20 -20.40 9.92 42.41
N ALA A 21 -19.13 9.56 42.18
CA ALA A 21 -18.24 10.30 41.29
C ALA A 21 -18.72 10.25 39.83
N LEU A 22 -18.98 9.05 39.31
CA LEU A 22 -19.45 8.83 37.93
C LEU A 22 -20.80 9.52 37.65
N ASP A 23 -21.73 9.47 38.60
CA ASP A 23 -23.03 10.11 38.47
C ASP A 23 -22.93 11.65 38.52
N ALA A 24 -22.05 12.21 39.36
CA ALA A 24 -21.74 13.64 39.35
C ALA A 24 -21.08 14.10 38.04
N GLU A 25 -20.24 13.27 37.42
CA GLU A 25 -19.67 13.54 36.08
C GLU A 25 -20.76 13.51 34.98
N LEU A 26 -21.61 12.49 34.98
CA LEU A 26 -22.71 12.36 34.02
C LEU A 26 -23.73 13.51 34.15
N ALA A 27 -23.97 13.98 35.38
CA ALA A 27 -24.84 15.10 35.68
C ALA A 27 -24.34 16.44 35.10
N ALA A 28 -23.01 16.63 34.99
CA ALA A 28 -22.39 17.86 34.53
C ALA A 28 -22.41 18.05 33.00
N LEU A 29 -22.59 16.98 32.21
CA LEU A 29 -22.51 17.00 30.73
C LEU A 29 -23.54 17.93 30.07
N ARG A 30 -23.08 18.90 29.27
CA ARG A 30 -23.95 19.76 28.45
C ARG A 30 -24.54 18.97 27.29
N MET A 31 -25.67 19.43 26.76
CA MET A 31 -26.42 18.67 25.75
C MET A 31 -25.65 18.43 24.44
N THR A 32 -24.69 19.30 24.12
CA THR A 32 -23.77 19.19 22.97
C THR A 32 -22.61 18.20 23.17
N GLU A 33 -22.26 17.87 24.40
CA GLU A 33 -21.12 16.99 24.77
C GLU A 33 -21.54 15.52 24.95
N ARG A 34 -22.86 15.25 24.97
CA ARG A 34 -23.42 13.90 25.17
C ARG A 34 -23.17 12.91 24.02
N PRO A 35 -23.12 13.31 22.73
CA PRO A 35 -22.82 12.38 21.64
C PRO A 35 -21.38 11.83 21.65
N SER A 36 -20.41 12.62 22.13
CA SER A 36 -18.98 12.25 22.16
C SER A 36 -18.61 11.24 23.26
N PHE A 37 -19.47 11.03 24.26
CA PHE A 37 -19.13 10.21 25.44
C PHE A 37 -19.29 8.70 25.21
N ALA A 38 -20.18 8.28 24.31
CA ALA A 38 -20.52 6.86 24.11
C ALA A 38 -19.35 5.99 23.56
N PRO A 39 -18.52 6.44 22.61
CA PRO A 39 -17.36 5.67 22.16
C PRO A 39 -16.28 5.53 23.23
N GLU A 40 -16.08 6.57 24.05
CA GLU A 40 -15.03 6.61 25.07
C GLU A 40 -15.38 5.74 26.28
N LEU A 41 -16.62 5.84 26.78
CA LEU A 41 -17.13 4.95 27.82
C LEU A 41 -17.07 3.48 27.39
N LYS A 42 -17.37 3.19 26.12
CA LYS A 42 -17.23 1.84 25.56
C LYS A 42 -15.77 1.38 25.52
N ALA A 43 -14.84 2.23 25.07
CA ALA A 43 -13.42 1.89 25.02
C ALA A 43 -12.82 1.66 26.41
N GLU A 44 -13.26 2.40 27.43
CA GLU A 44 -12.83 2.20 28.82
C GLU A 44 -13.41 0.90 29.40
N LEU A 45 -14.68 0.59 29.14
CA LEU A 45 -15.30 -0.69 29.50
C LEU A 45 -14.63 -1.89 28.79
N GLU A 46 -14.22 -1.74 27.53
CA GLU A 46 -13.47 -2.78 26.80
C GLU A 46 -12.06 -2.99 27.38
N ARG A 47 -11.34 -1.92 27.75
CA ARG A 47 -10.06 -2.03 28.47
C ARG A 47 -10.20 -2.70 29.83
N GLU A 48 -11.28 -2.38 30.57
CA GLU A 48 -11.52 -2.96 31.88
C GLU A 48 -11.94 -4.43 31.80
N ALA A 49 -12.69 -4.82 30.75
CA ALA A 49 -13.01 -6.21 30.43
C ALA A 49 -11.78 -7.03 30.02
N LEU A 50 -10.74 -6.39 29.46
CA LEU A 50 -9.45 -7.00 29.12
C LEU A 50 -8.48 -7.11 30.30
N ARG A 51 -8.81 -6.59 31.50
CA ARG A 51 -7.96 -6.82 32.68
C ARG A 51 -7.99 -8.30 33.08
N PRO A 52 -6.83 -8.93 33.36
CA PRO A 52 -6.81 -10.27 33.93
C PRO A 52 -7.53 -10.25 35.29
N PRO A 53 -8.42 -11.21 35.58
CA PRO A 53 -9.19 -11.21 36.81
C PRO A 53 -8.26 -11.36 38.01
N THR A 54 -8.18 -10.32 38.85
CA THR A 54 -7.58 -10.46 40.18
C THR A 54 -8.39 -11.51 40.97
N PRO A 55 -7.72 -12.48 41.62
CA PRO A 55 -8.43 -13.56 42.33
C PRO A 55 -9.31 -12.95 43.45
N PRO A 56 -10.62 -13.22 43.47
CA PRO A 56 -11.52 -12.57 44.41
C PRO A 56 -11.23 -13.06 45.83
N ARG A 57 -10.87 -12.14 46.74
CA ARG A 57 -11.10 -12.37 48.17
C ARG A 57 -12.62 -12.53 48.36
N ALA A 58 -13.03 -13.73 48.70
CA ALA A 58 -14.44 -14.08 48.82
C ALA A 58 -15.10 -13.28 49.95
N THR A 59 -15.94 -12.30 49.61
CA THR A 59 -17.25 -11.94 50.23
C THR A 59 -17.71 -10.52 49.87
N ARG A 60 -18.30 -10.32 48.66
CA ARG A 60 -19.38 -9.35 48.35
C ARG A 60 -19.67 -9.33 46.85
N ARG A 61 -20.67 -10.10 46.39
CA ARG A 61 -21.17 -10.07 44.99
C ARG A 61 -22.38 -9.14 44.77
N TRP A 62 -22.85 -8.45 45.80
CA TRP A 62 -24.09 -7.65 45.74
C TRP A 62 -23.96 -6.17 45.28
N PRO A 63 -22.83 -5.43 45.41
CA PRO A 63 -22.82 -4.00 45.04
C PRO A 63 -22.80 -3.76 43.51
N LEU A 64 -22.16 -4.64 42.73
CA LEU A 64 -22.07 -4.51 41.26
C LEU A 64 -23.41 -4.74 40.55
N ALA A 65 -24.23 -5.69 41.03
CA ALA A 65 -25.58 -5.89 40.49
C ALA A 65 -26.49 -4.68 40.77
N ALA A 66 -26.39 -4.09 41.97
CA ALA A 66 -27.10 -2.85 42.31
C ALA A 66 -26.62 -1.67 41.47
N ALA A 67 -25.32 -1.55 41.18
CA ALA A 67 -24.76 -0.53 40.30
C ALA A 67 -25.37 -0.57 38.89
N VAL A 68 -25.44 -1.75 38.29
CA VAL A 68 -26.02 -1.95 36.95
C VAL A 68 -27.52 -1.66 36.95
N VAL A 69 -28.26 -2.11 37.98
CA VAL A 69 -29.71 -1.80 38.11
C VAL A 69 -29.94 -0.29 38.26
N VAL A 70 -29.11 0.43 39.02
CA VAL A 70 -29.21 1.88 39.12
C VAL A 70 -28.85 2.57 37.81
N LEU A 71 -27.77 2.17 37.11
CA LEU A 71 -27.43 2.70 35.77
C LEU A 71 -28.56 2.49 34.75
N VAL A 72 -29.25 1.34 34.79
CA VAL A 72 -30.42 1.06 33.94
C VAL A 72 -31.62 1.94 34.33
N LEU A 73 -31.84 2.20 35.62
CA LEU A 73 -32.90 3.09 36.11
C LEU A 73 -32.62 4.57 35.81
N VAL A 74 -31.36 5.01 35.84
CA VAL A 74 -30.93 6.37 35.43
C VAL A 74 -31.06 6.54 33.91
N GLY A 75 -30.67 5.52 33.14
CA GLY A 75 -30.90 5.48 31.69
C GLY A 75 -32.38 5.55 31.28
N ALA A 76 -33.31 5.22 32.18
CA ALA A 76 -34.75 5.28 31.91
C ALA A 76 -35.32 6.71 31.81
N ALA A 77 -34.59 7.73 32.27
CA ALA A 77 -35.00 9.14 32.24
C ALA A 77 -34.65 9.87 30.91
N VAL A 78 -33.93 9.21 29.99
CA VAL A 78 -33.44 9.81 28.74
C VAL A 78 -34.08 9.11 27.52
N PRO A 79 -35.08 9.71 26.84
CA PRO A 79 -35.87 9.03 25.80
C PRO A 79 -35.10 8.29 24.69
N PRO A 80 -34.01 8.83 24.09
CA PRO A 80 -33.28 8.12 23.03
C PRO A 80 -32.44 6.93 23.53
N ALA A 81 -32.14 6.81 24.83
CA ALA A 81 -31.27 5.75 25.36
C ALA A 81 -31.97 4.38 25.47
N ARG A 82 -33.31 4.33 25.40
CA ARG A 82 -34.10 3.09 25.58
C ARG A 82 -33.84 2.01 24.53
N ALA A 83 -33.48 2.37 23.30
CA ALA A 83 -33.37 1.41 22.19
C ALA A 83 -32.14 0.49 22.31
N SER A 84 -31.03 0.97 22.88
CA SER A 84 -29.77 0.22 22.93
C SER A 84 -29.67 -0.69 24.16
N LEU A 85 -30.17 -0.26 25.33
CA LEU A 85 -30.07 -1.03 26.57
C LEU A 85 -30.98 -2.27 26.59
N VAL A 86 -32.17 -2.20 25.98
CA VAL A 86 -33.08 -3.35 25.89
C VAL A 86 -32.50 -4.49 25.05
N ARG A 87 -31.62 -4.19 24.08
CA ARG A 87 -30.95 -5.20 23.25
C ARG A 87 -29.73 -5.85 23.94
N ALA A 88 -29.10 -5.16 24.89
CA ALA A 88 -27.98 -5.68 25.67
C ALA A 88 -28.40 -6.44 26.96
N GLY A 89 -29.60 -6.18 27.47
CA GLY A 89 -30.10 -6.80 28.70
C GLY A 89 -30.38 -8.32 28.60
N GLY A 90 -30.70 -8.83 27.41
CA GLY A 90 -31.03 -10.25 27.21
C GLY A 90 -29.87 -11.19 27.51
N THR A 91 -28.67 -10.88 27.00
CA THR A 91 -27.47 -11.72 27.15
C THR A 91 -26.84 -11.68 28.54
N LEU A 92 -27.22 -10.73 29.40
CA LEU A 92 -26.69 -10.62 30.77
C LEU A 92 -27.44 -11.51 31.77
N ILE A 93 -28.68 -11.91 31.45
CA ILE A 93 -29.52 -12.76 32.30
C ILE A 93 -29.09 -14.23 32.15
N ASP A 94 -28.86 -14.71 30.92
CA ASP A 94 -28.38 -16.07 30.64
C ASP A 94 -27.00 -16.37 31.26
N LEU A 95 -26.18 -15.32 31.49
CA LEU A 95 -24.87 -15.41 32.14
C LEU A 95 -24.95 -15.54 33.68
N LEU A 96 -26.14 -15.37 34.27
CA LEU A 96 -26.38 -15.48 35.71
C LEU A 96 -27.02 -16.83 36.12
N ASP A 97 -27.82 -17.44 35.25
CA ASP A 97 -28.46 -18.75 35.48
C ASP A 97 -27.56 -19.93 35.07
N GLY A 98 -26.44 -20.08 35.77
CA GLY A 98 -25.51 -21.19 35.56
C GLY A 98 -26.10 -22.55 35.90
N SER A 99 -26.46 -23.34 34.89
CA SER A 99 -26.80 -24.77 34.99
C SER A 99 -25.70 -25.65 34.39
N ALA A 100 -25.39 -26.77 35.05
CA ALA A 100 -24.09 -27.44 34.94
C ALA A 100 -24.10 -28.78 34.19
N GLU A 101 -22.90 -29.22 33.75
CA GLU A 101 -22.36 -30.59 33.86
C GLU A 101 -20.82 -30.49 33.64
N ALA A 102 -19.95 -30.65 34.65
CA ALA A 102 -19.51 -31.92 35.29
C ALA A 102 -18.71 -32.84 34.33
N THR A 103 -17.54 -33.42 34.62
CA THR A 103 -16.86 -33.71 35.92
C THR A 103 -15.31 -33.79 35.73
N PRO A 104 -14.41 -34.23 36.67
CA PRO A 104 -13.16 -33.49 36.93
C PRO A 104 -11.86 -34.29 36.79
N SER A 105 -10.71 -33.65 37.07
CA SER A 105 -9.48 -34.35 37.46
C SER A 105 -8.86 -33.75 38.73
N ARG A 106 -8.33 -34.60 39.61
CA ARG A 106 -7.78 -34.24 40.94
C ARG A 106 -6.26 -34.06 40.88
N ALA A 107 -5.75 -33.00 41.52
CA ALA A 107 -4.56 -33.08 42.39
C ALA A 107 -4.54 -31.90 43.38
N SER A 108 -4.03 -32.14 44.58
CA SER A 108 -3.94 -31.22 45.73
C SER A 108 -2.94 -31.83 46.73
N PRO A 109 -2.41 -31.13 47.74
CA PRO A 109 -2.07 -29.70 47.87
C PRO A 109 -0.58 -29.51 48.28
N GLY A 110 -0.15 -28.25 48.46
CA GLY A 110 1.06 -27.90 49.23
C GLY A 110 0.76 -26.69 50.11
N GLN A 111 0.87 -26.85 51.42
CA GLN A 111 0.65 -25.79 52.42
C GLN A 111 1.96 -25.02 52.62
N ASP A 112 1.89 -23.72 52.96
CA ASP A 112 2.51 -23.27 54.21
C ASP A 112 2.02 -21.89 54.68
N GLU A 113 1.92 -21.84 56.01
CA GLU A 113 1.48 -20.77 56.90
C GLU A 113 2.55 -19.63 56.94
N VAL A 114 2.30 -18.37 57.35
CA VAL A 114 2.44 -17.90 58.75
C VAL A 114 2.29 -16.34 58.85
N ARG A 115 1.61 -15.87 59.92
CA ARG A 115 1.62 -14.55 60.62
C ARG A 115 1.31 -13.20 59.91
N THR A 116 0.08 -12.77 60.15
CA THR A 116 -0.33 -11.67 61.07
C THR A 116 0.74 -10.80 61.77
N THR A 117 0.48 -9.48 61.81
CA THR A 117 0.36 -8.69 63.07
C THR A 117 -0.62 -7.51 62.91
N GLN A 118 -1.31 -7.15 63.99
CA GLN A 118 -2.34 -6.10 64.06
C GLN A 118 -1.91 -4.93 64.97
N GLY A 119 -2.63 -3.80 64.87
CA GLY A 119 -2.83 -2.81 65.94
C GLY A 119 -2.14 -1.46 65.69
N SER A 120 -2.67 -0.32 66.14
CA SER A 120 -3.98 0.00 66.75
C SER A 120 -4.09 1.53 66.93
N ALA A 121 -5.31 2.09 66.90
CA ALA A 121 -5.62 3.49 67.25
C ALA A 121 -6.48 3.51 68.56
N PRO A 122 -7.18 4.60 69.01
CA PRO A 122 -7.14 6.06 68.74
C PRO A 122 -6.99 6.80 70.14
N PRO A 123 -7.68 7.91 70.57
CA PRO A 123 -8.54 8.95 69.94
C PRO A 123 -8.26 10.42 70.39
N GLY A 124 -9.10 11.39 69.95
CA GLY A 124 -9.10 12.78 70.43
C GLY A 124 -9.92 13.78 69.57
N GLU A 125 -11.01 14.31 70.13
CA GLU A 125 -12.00 15.22 69.50
C GLU A 125 -11.90 16.68 70.05
N GLU A 126 -12.56 17.76 69.58
CA GLU A 126 -13.75 17.96 68.71
C GLU A 126 -13.74 19.32 67.91
N ALA A 127 -14.88 20.01 67.74
CA ALA A 127 -15.21 21.12 66.80
C ALA A 127 -15.00 22.59 67.26
N ALA A 128 -15.00 23.56 66.32
CA ALA A 128 -16.00 24.67 66.17
C ALA A 128 -15.57 25.86 65.24
N ASP A 129 -16.56 26.48 64.57
CA ASP A 129 -16.53 27.67 63.67
C ASP A 129 -17.25 28.88 64.37
N PRO A 130 -17.45 30.14 63.86
CA PRO A 130 -17.20 30.72 62.52
C PRO A 130 -16.65 32.18 62.42
N ASP A 131 -16.51 32.66 61.17
CA ASP A 131 -16.15 34.04 60.70
C ASP A 131 -17.24 35.12 60.97
N PRO A 132 -16.91 36.44 60.93
CA PRO A 132 -17.41 37.24 59.79
C PRO A 132 -16.59 38.49 59.33
N ALA A 133 -16.45 38.62 57.99
CA ALA A 133 -16.95 39.74 57.15
C ALA A 133 -16.15 41.07 56.87
N LEU A 134 -16.00 41.32 55.55
CA LEU A 134 -16.26 42.58 54.78
C LEU A 134 -15.43 43.87 54.98
N ALA A 135 -14.76 44.28 53.88
CA ALA A 135 -14.57 45.68 53.49
C ALA A 135 -14.54 45.81 51.95
N ALA A 136 -15.11 46.88 51.39
CA ALA A 136 -15.28 47.09 49.95
C ALA A 136 -14.78 48.47 49.48
N VAL A 137 -14.26 48.57 48.24
CA VAL A 137 -13.99 49.84 47.54
C VAL A 137 -14.34 49.70 46.05
N ALA A 138 -14.92 50.76 45.47
CA ALA A 138 -15.42 50.85 44.09
C ALA A 138 -14.44 51.66 43.17
N PRO A 139 -14.65 51.71 41.83
CA PRO A 139 -13.61 52.10 40.86
C PRO A 139 -13.56 53.60 40.55
N PRO A 140 -12.54 54.03 39.77
CA PRO A 140 -12.86 54.75 38.53
C PRO A 140 -12.02 54.30 37.32
N ALA A 141 -12.34 54.88 36.15
CA ALA A 141 -11.93 54.41 34.83
C ALA A 141 -10.69 55.11 34.22
N SER A 142 -10.05 54.39 33.29
CA SER A 142 -9.41 54.85 32.05
C SER A 142 -8.52 56.12 32.05
N SER A 143 -7.21 55.89 31.88
CA SER A 143 -6.43 56.63 30.87
C SER A 143 -5.39 55.70 30.24
N HIS A 144 -5.32 55.67 28.91
CA HIS A 144 -4.28 54.97 28.17
C HIS A 144 -3.07 55.90 28.06
N GLU A 145 -1.95 55.54 28.69
CA GLU A 145 -0.64 56.00 28.28
C GLU A 145 0.10 54.80 27.68
N ALA A 146 0.30 54.82 26.36
CA ALA A 146 0.88 53.70 25.65
C ALA A 146 2.39 53.65 25.93
N VAL A 147 2.80 52.73 26.82
CA VAL A 147 4.20 52.36 26.96
C VAL A 147 4.68 51.82 25.59
N PRO A 148 5.75 52.36 24.99
CA PRO A 148 6.26 51.84 23.74
C PRO A 148 6.62 50.36 23.89
N PHE A 149 6.11 49.51 22.98
CA PHE A 149 6.51 48.11 22.93
C PHE A 149 7.98 48.02 22.51
N THR A 150 8.85 47.75 23.46
CA THR A 150 10.21 47.30 23.17
C THR A 150 10.12 45.82 22.78
N PRO A 151 10.47 45.42 21.55
CA PRO A 151 10.47 44.00 21.19
C PRO A 151 11.42 43.22 22.11
N PRO A 152 11.08 41.97 22.48
CA PRO A 152 11.93 41.16 23.33
C PRO A 152 13.27 40.91 22.61
N THR A 153 14.37 41.37 23.20
CA THR A 153 15.70 41.08 22.67
C THR A 153 15.94 39.58 22.74
N VAL A 154 16.13 38.96 21.57
CA VAL A 154 16.58 37.59 21.43
C VAL A 154 18.03 37.59 20.97
N THR A 155 18.87 36.77 21.60
CA THR A 155 20.26 36.54 21.18
C THR A 155 20.43 35.06 20.86
N LEU A 156 21.07 34.75 19.73
CA LEU A 156 21.48 33.38 19.40
C LEU A 156 22.65 32.93 20.29
N PRO A 157 22.97 31.62 20.34
CA PRO A 157 24.14 31.15 21.08
C PRO A 157 25.44 31.64 20.44
N GLU A 158 26.33 32.22 21.24
CA GLU A 158 27.66 32.66 20.81
C GLU A 158 28.74 31.79 21.44
N ILE A 159 29.86 31.53 20.76
CA ILE A 159 31.00 30.82 21.36
C ILE A 159 31.55 31.59 22.58
N VAL A 160 31.93 30.87 23.64
CA VAL A 160 32.51 31.48 24.85
C VAL A 160 33.98 31.86 24.65
N ASP A 161 34.80 30.97 24.07
CA ASP A 161 36.22 31.20 23.79
C ASP A 161 36.66 30.48 22.50
N GLU A 162 36.83 31.26 21.43
CA GLU A 162 37.32 30.78 20.13
C GLU A 162 38.67 30.06 20.20
N ARG A 163 39.51 30.35 21.22
CA ARG A 163 40.82 29.70 21.41
C ARG A 163 40.70 28.35 22.11
N GLU A 164 39.72 28.18 22.99
CA GLU A 164 39.36 26.88 23.56
C GLU A 164 38.77 25.98 22.47
N ASP A 165 37.86 26.50 21.66
CA ASP A 165 37.24 25.74 20.58
C ASP A 165 38.27 25.38 19.49
N ALA A 166 39.16 26.30 19.11
CA ALA A 166 40.28 25.99 18.22
C ALA A 166 41.26 24.94 18.79
N ARG A 167 41.41 24.86 20.12
CA ARG A 167 42.17 23.78 20.78
C ARG A 167 41.41 22.45 20.73
N VAL A 168 40.10 22.46 20.95
CA VAL A 168 39.23 21.28 20.79
C VAL A 168 39.33 20.75 19.36
N MET A 169 39.20 21.60 18.34
CA MET A 169 39.32 21.19 16.94
C MET A 169 40.70 20.63 16.60
N ARG A 170 41.79 21.27 17.04
CA ARG A 170 43.15 20.73 16.86
C ARG A 170 43.38 19.40 17.57
N ARG A 171 42.68 19.13 18.69
CA ARG A 171 42.77 17.86 19.42
C ARG A 171 42.07 16.72 18.69
N TYR A 172 40.97 16.99 18.01
CA TYR A 172 40.16 15.99 17.31
C TYR A 172 40.46 15.86 15.81
N TYR A 173 41.21 16.79 15.20
CA TYR A 173 41.70 16.71 13.81
C TYR A 173 42.49 15.39 13.60
N PRO A 174 42.05 14.49 12.69
CA PRO A 174 42.77 13.25 12.40
C PRO A 174 44.23 13.51 11.94
N PRO A 175 45.26 13.00 12.65
CA PRO A 175 46.66 13.35 12.36
C PRO A 175 47.14 13.01 10.94
N ARG A 176 46.55 11.99 10.31
CA ARG A 176 46.85 11.63 8.91
C ARG A 176 46.37 12.68 7.92
N LEU A 177 45.18 13.26 8.14
CA LEU A 177 44.61 14.30 7.29
C LEU A 177 45.31 15.64 7.54
N GLN A 178 45.63 15.93 8.80
CA GLN A 178 46.44 17.09 9.19
C GLN A 178 47.83 17.05 8.54
N ALA A 179 48.52 15.91 8.56
CA ALA A 179 49.83 15.73 7.90
C ALA A 179 49.75 15.74 6.37
N ALA A 180 48.59 15.38 5.78
CA ALA A 180 48.35 15.44 4.34
C ALA A 180 47.89 16.82 3.85
N GLY A 181 47.65 17.79 4.74
CA GLY A 181 47.07 19.09 4.37
C GLY A 181 45.65 18.98 3.84
N VAL A 182 44.85 18.04 4.37
CA VAL A 182 43.45 17.81 3.96
C VAL A 182 42.52 18.23 5.09
N GLY A 183 41.71 19.25 4.82
CA GLY A 183 40.69 19.77 5.73
C GLY A 183 39.37 20.03 5.02
N GLY A 184 38.42 20.64 5.73
CA GLY A 184 37.06 20.83 5.25
C GLY A 184 36.17 21.46 6.32
N THR A 185 34.92 21.77 5.95
CA THR A 185 33.90 22.25 6.88
C THR A 185 32.83 21.19 7.03
N VAL A 186 32.47 20.86 8.27
CA VAL A 186 31.29 20.06 8.61
C VAL A 186 30.27 21.02 9.19
N HIS A 187 29.10 21.14 8.57
CA HIS A 187 28.01 21.92 9.13
C HIS A 187 27.27 21.03 10.12
N LEU A 188 27.30 21.40 11.39
CA LEU A 188 26.62 20.68 12.46
C LEU A 188 25.36 21.43 12.87
N LEU A 189 24.30 20.70 13.20
CA LEU A 189 23.18 21.22 13.97
C LEU A 189 23.43 20.86 15.45
N LEU A 190 23.65 21.87 16.29
CA LEU A 190 23.98 21.70 17.71
C LEU A 190 22.81 22.14 18.58
N TRP A 191 22.33 21.29 19.48
CA TRP A 191 21.42 21.72 20.54
C TRP A 191 22.25 22.30 21.67
N VAL A 192 22.22 23.62 21.79
CA VAL A 192 22.80 24.34 22.93
C VAL A 192 21.71 24.50 23.96
N ASP A 193 21.92 23.96 25.17
CA ASP A 193 20.95 24.06 26.26
C ASP A 193 20.95 25.46 26.93
N SER A 194 20.06 25.68 27.90
CA SER A 194 20.01 26.93 28.67
C SER A 194 21.22 27.18 29.59
N THR A 195 22.18 26.26 29.66
CA THR A 195 23.46 26.44 30.37
C THR A 195 24.61 26.81 29.44
N GLY A 196 24.42 26.67 28.12
CA GLY A 196 25.46 26.88 27.11
C GLY A 196 26.25 25.61 26.76
N ALA A 197 25.80 24.45 27.22
CA ALA A 197 26.38 23.16 26.87
C ALA A 197 25.75 22.57 25.60
N VAL A 198 26.56 21.88 24.80
CA VAL A 198 26.08 21.09 23.66
C VAL A 198 25.64 19.72 24.18
N ASP A 199 24.34 19.46 24.11
CA ASP A 199 23.73 18.21 24.60
C ASP A 199 23.51 17.21 23.45
N HIS A 200 23.10 17.70 22.27
CA HIS A 200 22.86 16.90 21.08
C HIS A 200 23.57 17.48 19.85
N VAL A 201 24.07 16.59 18.98
CA VAL A 201 24.87 16.93 17.79
C VAL A 201 24.33 16.13 16.59
N GLN A 202 24.02 16.82 15.50
CA GLN A 202 23.69 16.20 14.21
C GLN A 202 24.55 16.81 13.10
N ILE A 203 24.78 16.07 12.01
CA ILE A 203 25.41 16.64 10.80
C ILE A 203 24.29 17.20 9.91
N HIS A 204 24.32 18.52 9.69
CA HIS A 204 23.46 19.19 8.72
C HIS A 204 24.01 19.03 7.29
N GLN A 205 25.33 19.20 7.13
CA GLN A 205 26.02 18.93 5.87
C GLN A 205 27.42 18.38 6.15
N GLY A 206 27.71 17.17 5.66
CA GLY A 206 29.03 16.55 5.79
C GLY A 206 30.09 17.22 4.92
N SER A 207 31.36 17.08 5.30
CA SER A 207 32.52 17.62 4.58
C SER A 207 32.85 16.88 3.29
N GLY A 208 32.18 15.75 3.01
CA GLY A 208 32.54 14.80 1.95
C GLY A 208 33.65 13.81 2.35
N LEU A 209 34.17 13.90 3.58
CA LEU A 209 35.19 12.99 4.12
C LEU A 209 34.76 12.46 5.50
N GLY A 210 34.33 11.20 5.55
CA GLY A 210 33.81 10.56 6.78
C GLY A 210 34.77 10.54 7.99
N ASP A 211 36.07 10.75 7.77
CA ASP A 211 37.06 10.91 8.84
C ASP A 211 36.99 12.30 9.51
N LEU A 212 36.71 13.36 8.75
CA LEU A 212 36.46 14.71 9.29
C LEU A 212 35.06 14.79 9.91
N ASP A 213 34.07 14.15 9.31
CA ASP A 213 32.70 14.12 9.83
C ASP A 213 32.64 13.44 11.21
N ARG A 214 33.34 12.30 11.40
CA ARG A 214 33.49 11.66 12.71
C ARG A 214 34.29 12.50 13.70
N ALA A 215 35.32 13.21 13.24
CA ALA A 215 36.09 14.12 14.09
C ALA A 215 35.26 15.32 14.57
N ALA A 216 34.38 15.87 13.71
CA ALA A 216 33.45 16.94 14.05
C ALA A 216 32.44 16.49 15.11
N LEU A 217 31.83 15.31 14.93
CA LEU A 217 30.94 14.71 15.93
C LEU A 217 31.63 14.48 17.29
N ALA A 218 32.89 14.03 17.30
CA ALA A 218 33.66 13.84 18.53
C ALA A 218 34.07 15.15 19.21
N ALA A 219 34.25 16.23 18.43
CA ALA A 219 34.65 17.53 18.95
C ALA A 219 33.49 18.35 19.53
N ALA A 220 32.30 18.27 18.91
CA ALA A 220 31.17 19.15 19.22
C ALA A 220 30.66 19.12 20.68
N PRO A 221 30.58 17.99 21.41
CA PRO A 221 30.16 17.98 22.83
C PRO A 221 31.11 18.74 23.78
N HIS A 222 32.33 19.06 23.32
CA HIS A 222 33.32 19.81 24.07
C HIS A 222 33.28 21.32 23.81
N LEU A 223 32.51 21.78 22.83
CA LEU A 223 32.28 23.21 22.56
C LEU A 223 31.49 23.85 23.69
N ARG A 224 31.69 25.16 23.93
CA ARG A 224 30.97 25.91 24.95
C ARG A 224 30.43 27.22 24.38
N PHE A 225 29.13 27.40 24.55
CA PHE A 225 28.39 28.57 24.07
C PHE A 225 27.90 29.40 25.25
N ARG A 226 27.69 30.70 25.04
CA ARG A 226 26.71 31.47 25.80
C ARG A 226 25.35 30.99 25.30
N PRO A 227 24.42 30.59 26.18
CA PRO A 227 23.09 30.13 25.74
C PRO A 227 22.36 31.25 25.00
N ALA A 228 21.43 30.86 24.12
CA ALA A 228 20.49 31.83 23.56
C ALA A 228 19.71 32.50 24.68
N THR A 229 19.31 33.77 24.51
CA THR A 229 18.43 34.44 25.47
C THR A 229 17.14 34.89 24.82
N HIS A 230 16.03 34.78 25.56
CA HIS A 230 14.73 35.33 25.21
C HIS A 230 14.31 36.29 26.32
N SER A 231 14.22 37.59 26.03
CA SER A 231 13.94 38.63 27.02
C SER A 231 14.92 38.62 28.22
N GLY A 232 16.18 38.29 27.97
CA GLY A 232 17.23 38.18 28.99
C GLY A 232 17.20 36.90 29.84
N ARG A 233 16.30 35.94 29.57
CA ARG A 233 16.33 34.59 30.19
C ARG A 233 17.00 33.60 29.24
N PRO A 234 17.91 32.73 29.72
CA PRO A 234 18.54 31.73 28.87
C PRO A 234 17.54 30.66 28.43
N VAL A 235 17.62 30.26 27.16
CA VAL A 235 16.78 29.22 26.53
C VAL A 235 17.64 28.28 25.72
N GLY A 236 17.20 27.02 25.57
CA GLY A 236 17.84 26.07 24.67
C GLY A 236 17.40 26.30 23.23
N THR A 237 18.31 26.12 22.26
CA THR A 237 17.98 26.20 20.84
C THR A 237 18.94 25.37 20.00
N TRP A 238 18.47 24.96 18.82
CA TRP A 238 19.36 24.52 17.76
C TRP A 238 20.12 25.73 17.19
N VAL A 239 21.39 25.53 16.86
CA VAL A 239 22.23 26.46 16.09
C VAL A 239 22.96 25.68 15.00
N GLU A 240 22.97 26.20 13.77
CA GLU A 240 23.86 25.69 12.73
C GLU A 240 25.28 26.21 12.99
N PHE A 241 26.21 25.29 13.20
CA PHE A 241 27.60 25.59 13.53
C PHE A 241 28.56 25.01 12.47
N PRO A 242 29.24 25.85 11.67
CA PRO A 242 30.21 25.41 10.68
C PRO A 242 31.56 25.07 11.35
N LEU A 243 31.77 23.80 11.64
CA LEU A 243 33.00 23.29 12.25
C LEU A 243 34.08 23.12 11.17
N ARG A 244 35.13 23.94 11.23
CA ARG A 244 36.19 24.01 10.21
C ARG A 244 37.48 23.32 10.66
N PHE A 245 37.96 22.38 9.86
CA PHE A 245 39.32 21.86 9.92
C PHE A 245 40.21 22.66 8.98
N GLU A 246 40.88 23.70 9.50
CA GLU A 246 41.73 24.57 8.71
C GLU A 246 43.03 23.90 8.27
N VAL A 247 43.36 24.04 6.98
CA VAL A 247 44.69 23.79 6.41
C VAL A 247 45.31 25.14 6.11
N THR A 248 46.52 25.41 6.58
CA THR A 248 47.26 26.63 6.21
C THR A 248 47.69 26.55 4.74
N PRO A 249 47.17 27.39 3.81
CA PRO A 249 47.41 27.23 2.38
C PRO A 249 48.21 28.37 1.74
N PRO A 250 48.77 28.18 0.53
CA PRO A 250 49.01 29.24 -0.46
C PRO A 250 47.78 29.47 -1.36
N ASP A 251 47.69 30.66 -1.98
CA ASP A 251 46.45 31.26 -2.51
C ASP A 251 45.77 30.65 -3.77
N PRO A 252 44.46 30.94 -4.01
CA PRO A 252 43.61 30.33 -5.06
C PRO A 252 43.26 31.24 -6.26
N PRO A 253 42.67 30.67 -7.33
CA PRO A 253 41.43 31.20 -7.94
C PRO A 253 40.48 30.06 -8.44
N ALA A 254 39.20 30.22 -8.86
CA ALA A 254 38.26 31.34 -8.96
C ALA A 254 36.78 30.84 -8.85
N GLN A 255 35.80 31.74 -8.90
CA GLN A 255 34.36 31.50 -8.60
C GLN A 255 33.55 30.71 -9.67
N PRO A 256 32.47 30.01 -9.28
CA PRO A 256 31.51 29.34 -10.20
C PRO A 256 30.41 30.29 -10.77
N PRO A 257 29.74 29.91 -11.88
CA PRO A 257 28.69 30.70 -12.54
C PRO A 257 27.30 30.60 -11.85
N PRO A 258 26.32 31.48 -12.21
CA PRO A 258 25.05 31.60 -11.48
C PRO A 258 24.01 30.50 -11.77
N MET A 259 23.07 30.35 -10.83
CA MET A 259 22.06 29.30 -10.76
C MET A 259 21.13 29.19 -11.99
N GLY A 260 21.00 27.97 -12.51
CA GLY A 260 19.72 27.46 -13.02
C GLY A 260 19.03 26.61 -11.95
N LEU A 261 17.73 26.31 -12.12
CA LEU A 261 17.02 25.36 -11.25
C LEU A 261 17.73 23.99 -11.27
N PRO A 262 17.94 23.34 -10.12
CA PRO A 262 18.68 22.07 -10.09
C PRO A 262 17.88 20.96 -10.79
N GLU A 263 18.51 20.33 -11.78
CA GLU A 263 18.07 19.03 -12.28
C GLU A 263 18.15 18.01 -11.13
N VAL A 264 17.05 17.31 -10.87
CA VAL A 264 17.00 16.26 -9.86
C VAL A 264 17.82 15.08 -10.38
N PRO A 265 18.90 14.64 -9.69
CA PRO A 265 19.68 13.51 -10.15
C PRO A 265 18.82 12.23 -10.17
N ASP A 266 18.99 11.39 -11.19
CA ASP A 266 18.15 10.20 -11.43
C ASP A 266 18.20 9.13 -10.32
N ARG A 267 19.04 9.30 -9.30
CA ARG A 267 19.26 8.34 -8.23
C ARG A 267 19.33 9.01 -6.86
N ALA A 268 18.37 8.66 -6.00
CA ALA A 268 18.39 9.02 -4.58
C ALA A 268 19.62 8.41 -3.85
N PRO A 269 20.16 9.09 -2.81
CA PRO A 269 21.26 8.58 -1.99
C PRO A 269 20.90 7.30 -1.23
N ALA A 270 21.91 6.63 -0.68
CA ALA A 270 21.72 5.41 0.12
C ALA A 270 21.34 5.75 1.57
N VAL A 271 20.43 4.95 2.15
CA VAL A 271 19.97 5.11 3.54
C VAL A 271 21.12 4.79 4.53
N PRO A 272 21.42 5.67 5.50
CA PRO A 272 22.42 5.40 6.54
C PRO A 272 22.01 4.25 7.48
N ALA A 273 22.98 3.44 7.91
CA ALA A 273 22.73 2.28 8.77
C ALA A 273 22.33 2.64 10.21
N GLU A 274 22.61 3.87 10.67
CA GLU A 274 22.12 4.37 11.96
C GLU A 274 20.59 4.53 12.03
N TRP A 275 19.87 4.55 10.90
CA TRP A 275 18.41 4.73 10.89
C TRP A 275 17.61 3.47 11.25
N THR A 276 18.30 2.33 11.49
CA THR A 276 17.68 1.04 11.84
C THR A 276 17.93 0.61 13.30
N GLY A 277 18.40 1.52 14.18
CA GLY A 277 18.76 1.19 15.57
C GLY A 277 18.04 2.06 16.61
N GLU A 278 17.39 1.44 17.59
CA GLU A 278 16.59 2.13 18.61
C GLU A 278 17.41 2.97 19.59
N ALA A 279 17.25 4.28 19.50
CA ALA A 279 17.05 5.14 20.66
C ALA A 279 15.88 6.08 20.34
N ILE A 280 14.77 5.96 21.07
CA ILE A 280 13.57 6.77 20.80
C ILE A 280 13.78 8.20 21.32
N VAL A 281 14.51 8.99 20.53
CA VAL A 281 14.53 10.45 20.67
C VAL A 281 13.23 10.98 20.04
N PRO A 282 12.42 11.78 20.76
CA PRO A 282 11.24 12.43 20.19
C PRO A 282 11.61 13.22 18.92
N ALA A 283 10.73 13.24 17.93
CA ALA A 283 11.01 13.94 16.67
C ALA A 283 11.35 15.43 16.94
N PRO A 284 12.25 16.06 16.15
CA PRO A 284 12.68 17.45 16.39
C PRO A 284 11.51 18.44 16.56
N THR A 285 10.46 18.28 15.75
CA THR A 285 9.19 19.03 15.83
C THR A 285 8.46 18.87 17.16
N GLN A 286 8.47 17.65 17.72
CA GLN A 286 7.87 17.35 19.03
C GLN A 286 8.69 17.98 20.17
N MET A 287 10.02 17.96 20.07
CA MET A 287 10.90 18.64 21.03
C MET A 287 10.67 20.16 21.03
N GLU A 288 10.58 20.78 19.85
CA GLU A 288 10.27 22.20 19.70
C GLU A 288 8.87 22.53 20.25
N ALA A 289 7.85 21.77 19.87
CA ALA A 289 6.49 21.96 20.37
C ALA A 289 6.43 21.85 21.90
N ARG A 290 7.20 20.93 22.50
CA ARG A 290 7.30 20.77 23.95
C ARG A 290 7.94 22.00 24.59
N GLU A 291 9.05 22.49 24.04
CA GLU A 291 9.76 23.67 24.53
C GLU A 291 8.91 24.95 24.43
N LEU A 292 8.21 25.12 23.32
CA LEU A 292 7.27 26.23 23.11
C LEU A 292 6.07 26.15 24.06
N LEU A 293 5.49 24.97 24.26
CA LEU A 293 4.40 24.76 25.22
C LEU A 293 4.87 24.99 26.66
N ARG A 294 6.07 24.52 26.99
CA ARG A 294 6.75 24.71 28.26
C ARG A 294 6.87 26.20 28.58
N SER A 295 7.43 26.99 27.65
CA SER A 295 7.50 28.46 27.73
C SER A 295 6.11 29.10 27.95
N ALA A 296 5.11 28.67 27.19
CA ALA A 296 3.76 29.25 27.20
C ALA A 296 2.97 28.99 28.50
N LEU A 297 3.20 27.85 29.16
CA LEU A 297 2.51 27.46 30.39
C LEU A 297 3.16 28.04 31.66
N GLY A 298 4.49 28.11 31.70
CA GLY A 298 5.22 28.45 32.94
C GLY A 298 5.28 27.27 33.91
N ASP A 299 5.53 27.56 35.20
CA ASP A 299 5.83 26.64 36.32
C ASP A 299 5.59 25.13 36.07
N HIS A 300 6.58 24.46 35.48
CA HIS A 300 6.42 23.12 34.91
C HIS A 300 6.10 22.04 35.96
N PRO A 301 6.71 22.00 37.16
CA PRO A 301 6.35 21.01 38.19
C PRO A 301 4.88 21.08 38.60
N ALA A 302 4.29 22.27 38.67
CA ALA A 302 2.87 22.45 38.98
C ALA A 302 1.95 22.06 37.81
N ILE A 303 2.39 22.32 36.57
CA ILE A 303 1.70 21.92 35.34
C ILE A 303 1.73 20.39 35.17
N GLU A 304 2.87 19.74 35.33
CA GLU A 304 3.01 18.29 35.15
C GLU A 304 2.31 17.50 36.25
N ALA A 305 2.34 17.98 37.50
CA ALA A 305 1.57 17.39 38.59
C ALA A 305 0.05 17.46 38.36
N ARG A 306 -0.43 18.44 37.58
CA ARG A 306 -1.85 18.65 37.29
C ARG A 306 -2.32 17.98 36.00
N PHE A 307 -1.49 17.96 34.96
CA PHE A 307 -1.87 17.57 33.60
C PHE A 307 -1.13 16.35 33.06
N GLY A 308 -0.15 15.78 33.78
CA GLY A 308 0.75 14.78 33.21
C GLY A 308 1.89 15.42 32.42
N THR A 309 2.67 14.61 31.70
CA THR A 309 3.82 15.12 30.94
C THR A 309 3.42 16.12 29.86
N LEU A 310 4.30 17.08 29.56
CA LEU A 310 4.05 18.05 28.47
C LEU A 310 3.85 17.37 27.11
N ASP A 311 4.52 16.24 26.84
CA ASP A 311 4.26 15.45 25.63
C ASP A 311 2.85 14.82 25.65
N GLY A 312 2.37 14.33 26.79
CA GLY A 312 0.98 13.85 26.92
C GLY A 312 -0.04 14.96 26.66
N LEU A 313 0.21 16.16 27.18
CA LEU A 313 -0.62 17.34 26.91
C LEU A 313 -0.60 17.78 25.44
N LEU A 314 0.55 17.68 24.75
CA LEU A 314 0.67 17.93 23.30
C LEU A 314 -0.09 16.90 22.45
N GLU A 315 -0.07 15.63 22.85
CA GLU A 315 -0.77 14.55 22.13
C GLU A 315 -2.26 14.50 22.47
N GLY A 316 -2.72 15.23 23.49
CA GLY A 316 -4.10 15.23 23.96
C GLY A 316 -4.46 14.01 24.82
N GLU A 317 -3.47 13.44 25.52
CA GLU A 317 -3.60 12.22 26.33
C GLU A 317 -3.62 12.54 27.83
N PRO A 318 -4.71 12.20 28.55
CA PRO A 318 -4.77 12.40 30.00
C PRO A 318 -3.81 11.46 30.73
N PRO A 319 -3.27 11.87 31.89
CA PRO A 319 -2.45 11.01 32.72
C PRO A 319 -3.27 9.81 33.23
N ARG A 320 -2.59 8.66 33.40
CA ARG A 320 -3.25 7.40 33.80
C ARG A 320 -4.04 7.58 35.10
N GLY A 321 -5.33 7.22 35.05
CA GLY A 321 -6.24 7.31 36.20
C GLY A 321 -6.93 8.67 36.40
N ALA A 322 -6.62 9.69 35.58
CA ALA A 322 -7.40 10.92 35.58
C ALA A 322 -8.69 10.76 34.74
N SER A 323 -9.77 11.42 35.19
CA SER A 323 -11.01 11.55 34.41
C SER A 323 -10.73 12.30 33.10
N PRO A 324 -10.95 11.69 31.91
CA PRO A 324 -10.62 12.33 30.64
C PRO A 324 -11.38 13.63 30.40
N LEU A 325 -12.65 13.72 30.82
CA LEU A 325 -13.46 14.95 30.72
C LEU A 325 -12.88 16.06 31.60
N ALA A 326 -12.74 15.81 32.90
CA ALA A 326 -12.27 16.82 33.85
C ALA A 326 -10.83 17.27 33.57
N TRP A 327 -9.99 16.39 33.01
CA TRP A 327 -8.66 16.76 32.52
C TRP A 327 -8.74 17.65 31.28
N ARG A 328 -9.56 17.31 30.27
CA ARG A 328 -9.71 18.10 29.02
C ARG A 328 -10.19 19.52 29.28
N ASP A 329 -11.18 19.71 30.14
CA ASP A 329 -11.71 21.05 30.45
C ASP A 329 -10.66 21.93 31.13
N GLN A 330 -9.93 21.37 32.09
CA GLN A 330 -8.86 22.08 32.77
C GLN A 330 -7.65 22.35 31.85
N ALA A 331 -7.31 21.39 30.98
CA ALA A 331 -6.25 21.53 29.99
C ALA A 331 -6.61 22.61 28.96
N ALA A 332 -7.85 22.61 28.45
CA ALA A 332 -8.34 23.63 27.53
C ALA A 332 -8.25 25.03 28.14
N ALA A 333 -8.74 25.23 29.37
CA ALA A 333 -8.63 26.52 30.06
C ALA A 333 -7.18 26.98 30.27
N ALA A 334 -6.25 26.06 30.57
CA ALA A 334 -4.83 26.38 30.72
C ALA A 334 -4.18 26.75 29.37
N LEU A 335 -4.50 26.02 28.30
CA LEU A 335 -4.00 26.27 26.94
C LEU A 335 -4.56 27.59 26.37
N GLU A 336 -5.84 27.89 26.57
CA GLU A 336 -6.45 29.16 26.17
C GLU A 336 -5.85 30.35 26.93
N HIS A 337 -5.55 30.19 28.22
CA HIS A 337 -4.82 31.21 28.98
C HIS A 337 -3.37 31.37 28.50
N ALA A 338 -2.70 30.29 28.07
CA ALA A 338 -1.39 30.36 27.44
C ALA A 338 -1.43 31.13 26.10
N MET A 339 -2.42 30.86 25.24
CA MET A 339 -2.66 31.63 24.00
C MET A 339 -2.92 33.12 24.25
N ALA A 340 -3.54 33.46 25.37
CA ALA A 340 -3.78 34.87 25.73
C ALA A 340 -2.50 35.59 26.19
N ARG A 341 -1.57 34.87 26.83
CA ARG A 341 -0.28 35.40 27.30
C ARG A 341 0.78 35.49 26.20
N ASP A 342 0.82 34.49 25.31
CA ASP A 342 1.78 34.40 24.20
C ASP A 342 1.05 34.09 22.89
N PRO A 343 0.43 35.10 22.25
CA PRO A 343 -0.51 34.87 21.14
C PRO A 343 0.12 34.33 19.85
N ASP A 344 1.43 34.47 19.66
CA ASP A 344 2.12 34.02 18.45
C ASP A 344 2.79 32.65 18.62
N ASN A 345 2.80 32.09 19.82
CA ASN A 345 3.28 30.75 20.10
C ASN A 345 2.26 29.70 19.60
N PRO A 346 2.63 28.82 18.67
CA PRO A 346 1.69 27.89 18.06
C PRO A 346 1.44 26.62 18.89
N ALA A 347 2.31 26.28 19.85
CA ALA A 347 2.23 25.00 20.55
C ALA A 347 0.95 24.82 21.41
N PRO A 348 0.42 25.85 22.09
CA PRO A 348 -0.90 25.77 22.71
C PRO A 348 -2.04 25.49 21.70
N TYR A 349 -1.93 26.01 20.48
CA TYR A 349 -2.93 25.78 19.42
C TYR A 349 -2.87 24.33 18.91
N LEU A 350 -1.66 23.79 18.71
CA LEU A 350 -1.43 22.38 18.36
C LEU A 350 -2.04 21.43 19.41
N ALA A 351 -1.69 21.63 20.69
CA ALA A 351 -2.19 20.82 21.80
C ALA A 351 -3.73 20.86 21.89
N LEU A 352 -4.32 22.06 21.89
CA LEU A 352 -5.77 22.19 22.01
C LEU A 352 -6.50 21.64 20.78
N ALA A 353 -5.96 21.83 19.57
CA ALA A 353 -6.54 21.28 18.34
C ALA A 353 -6.57 19.75 18.36
N ARG A 354 -5.49 19.09 18.80
CA ARG A 354 -5.44 17.63 18.98
C ARG A 354 -6.43 17.15 20.04
N ILE A 355 -6.58 17.87 21.16
CA ILE A 355 -7.63 17.60 22.17
C ILE A 355 -9.03 17.70 21.55
N ARG A 356 -9.36 18.79 20.84
CA ARG A 356 -10.66 18.99 20.19
C ARG A 356 -10.94 17.91 19.13
N ARG A 357 -9.92 17.53 18.34
CA ARG A 357 -10.01 16.43 17.36
C ARG A 357 -10.35 15.10 18.06
N ARG A 358 -9.66 14.74 19.14
CA ARG A 358 -9.97 13.52 19.93
C ARG A 358 -11.37 13.57 20.56
N GLN A 359 -11.92 14.74 20.87
CA GLN A 359 -13.31 14.93 21.33
C GLN A 359 -14.36 14.82 20.18
N GLY A 360 -13.95 14.71 18.92
CA GLY A 360 -14.85 14.74 17.76
C GLY A 360 -15.30 16.15 17.34
N LEU A 361 -14.68 17.20 17.89
CA LEU A 361 -14.97 18.60 17.58
C LEU A 361 -14.14 19.09 16.39
N SER A 362 -14.33 18.45 15.23
CA SER A 362 -13.50 18.65 14.02
C SER A 362 -13.45 20.10 13.55
N GLU A 363 -14.59 20.83 13.56
CA GLU A 363 -14.64 22.26 13.21
C GLU A 363 -13.76 23.12 14.12
N GLU A 364 -13.81 22.91 15.44
CA GLU A 364 -12.98 23.64 16.40
C GLU A 364 -11.50 23.29 16.22
N ALA A 365 -11.19 22.00 16.04
CA ALA A 365 -9.83 21.53 15.77
C ALA A 365 -9.25 22.18 14.51
N ARG A 366 -10.00 22.16 13.40
CA ARG A 366 -9.61 22.80 12.13
C ARG A 366 -9.39 24.30 12.30
N ALA A 367 -10.27 25.00 13.02
CA ALA A 367 -10.12 26.42 13.32
C ALA A 367 -8.96 26.75 14.28
N LEU A 368 -8.56 25.81 15.14
CA LEU A 368 -7.38 25.94 16.00
C LEU A 368 -6.08 25.70 15.20
N PHE A 369 -6.02 24.67 14.35
CA PHE A 369 -4.87 24.43 13.48
C PHE A 369 -4.65 25.60 12.50
N GLU A 370 -5.70 26.08 11.84
CA GLU A 370 -5.64 27.26 10.94
C GLU A 370 -5.07 28.49 11.67
N ARG A 371 -5.54 28.76 12.90
CA ARG A 371 -4.96 29.82 13.73
C ARG A 371 -3.50 29.54 14.10
N GLY A 372 -3.16 28.31 14.49
CA GLY A 372 -1.79 27.88 14.81
C GLY A 372 -0.82 28.14 13.66
N ILE A 373 -1.18 27.76 12.43
CA ILE A 373 -0.39 28.04 11.20
C ILE A 373 -0.19 29.55 11.03
N GLN A 374 -1.24 30.35 11.18
CA GLN A 374 -1.17 31.80 11.09
C GLN A 374 -0.32 32.44 12.21
N ARG A 375 -0.24 31.82 13.39
CA ARG A 375 0.62 32.26 14.49
C ARG A 375 2.07 31.90 14.26
N ALA A 376 2.36 30.65 13.89
CA ALA A 376 3.70 30.22 13.50
C ALA A 376 4.30 31.11 12.39
N ARG A 377 3.51 31.42 11.34
CA ARG A 377 3.94 32.34 10.27
C ARG A 377 4.20 33.79 10.73
N ARG A 378 3.53 34.27 11.79
CA ARG A 378 3.84 35.57 12.43
C ARG A 378 5.02 35.49 13.39
N ALA A 379 5.26 34.32 13.97
CA ALA A 379 6.41 34.09 14.83
C ALA A 379 7.73 34.23 14.06
N GLY A 380 7.72 33.90 12.75
CA GLY A 380 8.87 34.00 11.85
C GLY A 380 9.93 32.99 12.26
N ASP A 381 11.19 33.41 12.24
CA ASP A 381 12.37 32.58 12.58
C ASP A 381 12.36 32.03 14.02
N ARG A 382 11.36 32.39 14.86
CA ARG A 382 11.11 31.82 16.18
C ARG A 382 10.45 30.43 16.15
N VAL A 383 9.91 30.01 15.01
CA VAL A 383 9.24 28.72 14.82
C VAL A 383 9.79 28.03 13.58
N SER A 384 10.13 26.76 13.68
CA SER A 384 10.72 26.00 12.58
C SER A 384 9.71 25.78 11.44
N PRO A 385 10.18 25.67 10.18
CA PRO A 385 9.35 25.21 9.08
C PRO A 385 8.72 23.84 9.32
N GLN A 386 9.38 22.96 10.08
CA GLN A 386 8.88 21.63 10.45
C GLN A 386 7.63 21.72 11.35
N LEU A 387 7.57 22.66 12.29
CA LEU A 387 6.36 22.86 13.12
C LEU A 387 5.23 23.54 12.34
N VAL A 388 5.56 24.42 11.38
CA VAL A 388 4.57 24.92 10.39
C VAL A 388 3.99 23.75 9.57
N ALA A 389 4.85 22.82 9.14
CA ALA A 389 4.45 21.66 8.35
C ALA A 389 3.56 20.69 9.14
N GLU A 390 3.92 20.37 10.38
CA GLU A 390 3.12 19.51 11.28
C GLU A 390 1.71 20.09 11.53
N LEU A 391 1.61 21.41 11.77
CA LEU A 391 0.31 22.09 11.92
C LEU A 391 -0.55 21.99 10.64
N ALA A 392 0.08 22.12 9.46
CA ALA A 392 -0.60 22.01 8.17
C ALA A 392 -0.97 20.56 7.81
N TYR A 393 -0.17 19.58 8.26
CA TYR A 393 -0.43 18.16 8.14
C TYR A 393 -1.58 17.70 9.06
N GLU A 394 -1.57 18.09 10.34
CA GLU A 394 -2.65 17.78 11.28
C GLU A 394 -4.00 18.40 10.86
N ARG A 395 -3.97 19.64 10.34
CA ARG A 395 -5.13 20.25 9.65
C ARG A 395 -5.60 19.40 8.47
N ALA A 396 -4.67 18.83 7.69
CA ALA A 396 -5.02 17.93 6.60
C ALA A 396 -5.65 16.63 7.10
N LEU A 397 -5.23 16.09 8.25
CA LEU A 397 -5.83 14.89 8.84
C LEU A 397 -7.27 15.13 9.31
N VAL A 398 -7.58 16.29 9.90
CA VAL A 398 -8.98 16.67 10.20
C VAL A 398 -9.80 16.81 8.92
N LEU A 399 -9.24 17.48 7.90
CA LEU A 399 -9.89 17.59 6.60
C LEU A 399 -10.06 16.23 5.90
N LYS A 400 -9.15 15.27 6.11
CA LYS A 400 -9.27 13.89 5.64
C LYS A 400 -10.41 13.16 6.35
N GLU A 401 -10.60 13.38 7.65
CA GLU A 401 -11.78 12.89 8.38
C GLU A 401 -13.08 13.51 7.83
N GLU A 402 -13.08 14.80 7.53
CA GLU A 402 -14.20 15.50 6.87
C GLU A 402 -14.46 14.98 5.45
N VAL A 403 -13.43 14.70 4.63
CA VAL A 403 -13.53 14.07 3.31
C VAL A 403 -14.11 12.66 3.42
N LEU A 404 -13.71 11.89 4.44
CA LEU A 404 -14.28 10.57 4.67
C LEU A 404 -15.72 10.65 5.23
N LEU A 405 -16.13 11.76 5.85
CA LEU A 405 -17.48 11.97 6.38
C LEU A 405 -18.45 12.46 5.29
N HIS A 406 -18.05 13.48 4.53
CA HIS A 406 -18.84 14.08 3.44
C HIS A 406 -18.69 13.30 2.12
N GLY A 407 -17.53 12.74 1.83
CA GLY A 407 -17.29 11.87 0.65
C GLY A 407 -17.50 10.39 0.91
N GLY A 408 -17.59 9.97 2.19
CA GLY A 408 -17.78 8.57 2.61
C GLY A 408 -19.00 8.35 3.51
N GLY A 409 -20.03 9.18 3.37
CA GLY A 409 -21.27 9.12 4.13
C GLY A 409 -22.50 9.18 3.22
N GLY A 410 -22.49 8.45 2.11
CA GLY A 410 -23.62 8.39 1.20
C GLY A 410 -24.86 7.77 1.84
N SER A 411 -26.01 8.02 1.21
CA SER A 411 -27.30 7.45 1.60
C SER A 411 -27.94 6.75 0.40
N VAL A 412 -28.76 5.73 0.66
CA VAL A 412 -29.55 5.05 -0.37
C VAL A 412 -30.97 5.61 -0.32
N ASP A 413 -31.54 5.95 -1.47
CA ASP A 413 -32.94 6.41 -1.57
C ASP A 413 -33.90 5.32 -1.03
N PRO A 414 -34.68 5.60 0.03
CA PRO A 414 -35.67 4.67 0.56
C PRO A 414 -36.70 4.20 -0.48
N ALA A 415 -37.05 5.02 -1.48
CA ALA A 415 -37.97 4.65 -2.54
C ALA A 415 -37.36 3.60 -3.49
N VAL A 416 -36.07 3.70 -3.80
CA VAL A 416 -35.35 2.72 -4.63
C VAL A 416 -35.17 1.41 -3.87
N LEU A 417 -34.82 1.49 -2.57
CA LEU A 417 -34.69 0.35 -1.67
C LEU A 417 -36.01 -0.42 -1.52
N ALA A 418 -37.14 0.30 -1.36
CA ALA A 418 -38.48 -0.29 -1.29
C ALA A 418 -38.93 -0.94 -2.60
N ALA A 419 -38.48 -0.42 -3.75
CA ALA A 419 -38.83 -0.96 -5.07
C ALA A 419 -38.07 -2.25 -5.43
N HIS A 420 -36.94 -2.53 -4.77
CA HIS A 420 -36.06 -3.68 -5.08
C HIS A 420 -35.74 -4.54 -3.85
N PRO A 421 -36.75 -5.11 -3.15
CA PRO A 421 -36.52 -5.88 -1.94
C PRO A 421 -35.81 -7.21 -2.20
N CYS A 422 -34.75 -7.51 -1.44
CA CYS A 422 -34.19 -8.85 -1.34
C CYS A 422 -35.17 -9.79 -0.62
N GLY A 423 -35.90 -10.64 -1.35
CA GLY A 423 -36.90 -11.55 -0.77
C GLY A 423 -36.38 -12.61 0.22
N ARG A 424 -35.06 -12.68 0.45
CA ARG A 424 -34.39 -13.53 1.46
C ARG A 424 -34.13 -12.81 2.79
N VAL A 425 -34.25 -11.48 2.82
CA VAL A 425 -34.00 -10.62 3.98
C VAL A 425 -35.28 -9.81 4.28
N GLY A 426 -35.55 -9.54 5.55
CA GLY A 426 -36.71 -8.72 5.93
C GLY A 426 -36.64 -7.29 5.37
N ASP A 427 -37.79 -6.64 5.18
CA ASP A 427 -37.88 -5.26 4.71
C ASP A 427 -37.07 -4.31 5.63
N PRO A 428 -36.00 -3.65 5.13
CA PRO A 428 -35.13 -2.79 5.94
C PRO A 428 -35.79 -1.51 6.43
N LEU A 429 -36.92 -1.09 5.83
CA LEU A 429 -37.62 0.14 6.20
C LEU A 429 -38.71 -0.11 7.25
N ARG A 430 -38.94 -1.36 7.65
CA ARG A 430 -39.94 -1.75 8.64
C ARG A 430 -39.46 -1.48 10.07
N GLN A 431 -40.34 -1.00 10.94
CA GLN A 431 -40.01 -0.80 12.36
C GLN A 431 -39.57 -2.11 13.02
N GLY A 432 -38.39 -2.08 13.66
CA GLY A 432 -37.77 -3.24 14.31
C GLY A 432 -36.81 -4.05 13.44
N SER A 433 -36.69 -3.73 12.15
CA SER A 433 -35.69 -4.33 11.25
C SER A 433 -34.24 -3.93 11.59
N PRO A 434 -33.23 -4.64 11.04
CA PRO A 434 -31.85 -4.16 11.03
C PRO A 434 -31.76 -2.76 10.41
N GLY A 435 -30.74 -1.99 10.78
CA GLY A 435 -30.49 -0.70 10.11
C GLY A 435 -30.22 -0.91 8.62
N VAL A 436 -30.43 0.12 7.79
CA VAL A 436 -30.24 0.02 6.32
C VAL A 436 -28.86 -0.55 5.97
N GLY A 437 -27.79 -0.17 6.68
CA GLY A 437 -26.46 -0.76 6.51
C GLY A 437 -26.40 -2.26 6.80
N GLU A 438 -26.94 -2.72 7.93
CA GLU A 438 -26.99 -4.14 8.30
C GLU A 438 -27.80 -4.99 7.31
N ALA A 439 -28.89 -4.43 6.77
CA ALA A 439 -29.65 -5.09 5.71
C ALA A 439 -28.84 -5.18 4.40
N LEU A 440 -28.19 -4.09 3.96
CA LEU A 440 -27.38 -4.10 2.75
C LEU A 440 -26.14 -5.01 2.86
N ILE A 441 -25.53 -5.15 4.04
CA ILE A 441 -24.51 -6.17 4.34
C ILE A 441 -25.07 -7.58 4.10
N ALA A 442 -26.26 -7.89 4.62
CA ALA A 442 -26.90 -9.19 4.37
C ALA A 442 -27.28 -9.40 2.89
N TRP A 443 -27.55 -8.32 2.14
CA TRP A 443 -27.86 -8.40 0.72
C TRP A 443 -26.63 -8.71 -0.14
N SER A 444 -25.41 -8.31 0.25
CA SER A 444 -24.20 -8.59 -0.56
C SER A 444 -23.96 -10.10 -0.74
N THR A 445 -24.31 -10.90 0.27
CA THR A 445 -24.17 -12.36 0.21
C THR A 445 -25.45 -13.06 -0.25
N LEU A 446 -26.64 -12.56 0.12
CA LEU A 446 -27.91 -13.25 -0.15
C LEU A 446 -28.59 -12.82 -1.46
N CYS A 447 -28.34 -11.61 -1.95
CA CYS A 447 -29.03 -10.96 -3.08
C CYS A 447 -28.12 -9.94 -3.83
N PRO A 448 -26.92 -10.29 -4.31
CA PRO A 448 -25.98 -9.34 -4.93
C PRO A 448 -26.61 -8.53 -6.08
N ASP A 449 -27.27 -9.18 -7.04
CA ASP A 449 -27.96 -8.47 -8.15
C ASP A 449 -28.99 -7.41 -7.71
N GLN A 450 -29.52 -7.49 -6.49
CA GLN A 450 -30.44 -6.49 -5.95
C GLN A 450 -29.68 -5.38 -5.20
N LEU A 451 -28.60 -5.73 -4.50
CA LEU A 451 -27.68 -4.76 -3.89
C LEU A 451 -27.14 -3.82 -4.98
N ASP A 452 -26.66 -4.37 -6.10
CA ASP A 452 -26.14 -3.59 -7.23
C ASP A 452 -27.20 -2.64 -7.78
N ARG A 453 -28.40 -3.14 -8.10
CA ARG A 453 -29.49 -2.29 -8.61
C ARG A 453 -29.84 -1.15 -7.65
N VAL A 454 -29.87 -1.42 -6.34
CA VAL A 454 -30.15 -0.40 -5.32
C VAL A 454 -29.01 0.59 -5.17
N LEU A 455 -27.75 0.14 -5.23
CA LEU A 455 -26.58 1.01 -5.11
C LEU A 455 -26.31 1.81 -6.39
N GLU A 456 -26.62 1.30 -7.58
CA GLU A 456 -26.54 2.06 -8.84
C GLU A 456 -27.64 3.11 -8.95
N ALA A 457 -28.90 2.73 -8.71
CA ALA A 457 -30.04 3.62 -8.93
C ALA A 457 -30.35 4.53 -7.73
N GLY A 458 -29.93 4.15 -6.52
CA GLY A 458 -30.35 4.78 -5.26
C GLY A 458 -29.25 5.43 -4.44
N PHE A 459 -27.96 5.15 -4.68
CA PHE A 459 -26.88 5.75 -3.89
C PHE A 459 -26.69 7.23 -4.22
N ARG A 460 -26.72 8.06 -3.18
CA ARG A 460 -26.44 9.49 -3.22
C ARG A 460 -25.19 9.77 -2.39
N PRO A 461 -24.06 10.21 -2.99
CA PRO A 461 -22.92 10.68 -2.21
C PRO A 461 -23.33 11.92 -1.40
N ALA A 462 -22.71 12.14 -0.24
CA ALA A 462 -22.99 13.34 0.53
C ALA A 462 -22.29 14.58 -0.06
N ALA A 463 -22.86 15.75 0.19
CA ALA A 463 -22.40 17.01 -0.38
C ALA A 463 -21.16 17.56 0.36
N GLY A 464 -20.33 18.34 -0.32
CA GLY A 464 -19.15 19.00 0.26
C GLY A 464 -17.85 18.20 0.19
N ALA A 465 -17.88 16.94 -0.29
CA ALA A 465 -16.71 16.07 -0.39
C ALA A 465 -15.53 16.69 -1.16
N ASP A 466 -15.81 17.31 -2.32
CA ASP A 466 -14.78 17.84 -3.21
C ASP A 466 -14.15 19.13 -2.67
N GLU A 467 -14.92 19.96 -1.94
CA GLU A 467 -14.41 21.15 -1.27
C GLU A 467 -13.48 20.76 -0.10
N ALA A 468 -13.91 19.79 0.72
CA ALA A 468 -13.07 19.23 1.78
C ALA A 468 -11.79 18.58 1.21
N ARG A 469 -11.87 17.89 0.06
CA ARG A 469 -10.72 17.28 -0.62
C ARG A 469 -9.76 18.35 -1.13
N ALA A 470 -10.26 19.39 -1.80
CA ALA A 470 -9.43 20.51 -2.26
C ALA A 470 -8.73 21.21 -1.09
N ALA A 471 -9.44 21.44 0.03
CA ALA A 471 -8.87 22.01 1.24
C ALA A 471 -7.81 21.10 1.90
N MET A 472 -8.05 19.78 1.92
CA MET A 472 -7.10 18.76 2.39
C MET A 472 -5.82 18.79 1.55
N THR A 473 -5.93 18.68 0.22
CA THR A 473 -4.79 18.69 -0.70
C THR A 473 -4.00 20.00 -0.61
N ALA A 474 -4.67 21.15 -0.45
CA ALA A 474 -4.00 22.43 -0.21
C ALA A 474 -3.23 22.46 1.12
N SER A 475 -3.78 21.84 2.17
CA SER A 475 -3.13 21.70 3.48
C SER A 475 -1.88 20.80 3.40
N LEU A 476 -1.97 19.68 2.68
CA LEU A 476 -0.85 18.77 2.46
C LEU A 476 0.27 19.43 1.63
N LYS A 477 -0.08 20.18 0.57
CA LYS A 477 0.89 20.95 -0.22
C LYS A 477 1.60 21.99 0.65
N ALA A 478 0.87 22.76 1.46
CA ALA A 478 1.46 23.73 2.38
C ALA A 478 2.38 23.08 3.44
N ALA A 479 2.11 21.83 3.86
CA ALA A 479 3.00 21.07 4.73
C ALA A 479 4.30 20.65 4.01
N VAL A 480 4.21 20.08 2.80
CA VAL A 480 5.37 19.68 1.99
C VAL A 480 6.19 20.88 1.50
N GLU A 481 5.57 22.05 1.30
CA GLU A 481 6.27 23.31 1.00
C GLU A 481 7.06 23.85 2.20
N ALA A 482 6.57 23.65 3.42
CA ALA A 482 7.24 24.08 4.65
C ALA A 482 8.34 23.09 5.08
N ASP A 483 8.09 21.79 4.96
CA ASP A 483 9.09 20.73 5.16
C ASP A 483 8.98 19.67 4.05
N PRO A 484 9.83 19.74 3.01
CA PRO A 484 9.87 18.75 1.94
C PRO A 484 10.22 17.33 2.39
N ALA A 485 10.82 17.15 3.58
CA ALA A 485 11.14 15.85 4.17
C ALA A 485 10.00 15.26 5.01
N HIS A 486 8.91 16.01 5.24
CA HIS A 486 7.82 15.59 6.12
C HIS A 486 7.14 14.31 5.62
N VAL A 487 7.37 13.19 6.32
CA VAL A 487 6.96 11.84 5.88
C VAL A 487 5.45 11.73 5.70
N GLY A 488 4.65 12.07 6.72
CA GLY A 488 3.19 11.93 6.68
C GLY A 488 2.53 12.75 5.56
N ALA A 489 2.86 14.04 5.47
CA ALA A 489 2.35 14.93 4.43
C ALA A 489 2.69 14.46 3.01
N ASN A 490 3.93 14.01 2.77
CA ASN A 490 4.32 13.45 1.48
C ASN A 490 3.55 12.17 1.15
N VAL A 491 3.43 11.22 2.09
CA VAL A 491 2.69 9.96 1.85
C VAL A 491 1.22 10.24 1.51
N GLU A 492 0.53 11.06 2.30
CA GLU A 492 -0.89 11.37 2.05
C GLU A 492 -1.09 12.15 0.73
N LEU A 493 -0.21 13.10 0.42
CA LEU A 493 -0.30 13.87 -0.83
C LEU A 493 -0.06 13.00 -2.06
N LEU A 494 0.93 12.11 -2.01
CA LEU A 494 1.30 11.28 -3.15
C LEU A 494 0.33 10.12 -3.36
N LEU A 495 -0.32 9.62 -2.29
CA LEU A 495 -1.46 8.70 -2.42
C LEU A 495 -2.71 9.40 -2.97
N GLU A 496 -3.01 10.64 -2.58
CA GLU A 496 -4.13 11.40 -3.17
C GLU A 496 -3.90 11.69 -4.66
N LEU A 497 -2.66 11.99 -5.08
CA LEU A 497 -2.29 12.11 -6.50
C LEU A 497 -2.31 10.76 -7.24
N ALA A 498 -2.06 9.64 -6.56
CA ALA A 498 -2.18 8.29 -7.12
C ALA A 498 -3.65 7.89 -7.36
N GLU A 499 -4.58 8.28 -6.47
CA GLU A 499 -6.03 8.07 -6.70
C GLU A 499 -6.53 8.88 -7.92
N GLN A 500 -5.91 10.02 -8.20
CA GLN A 500 -6.11 10.88 -9.38
C GLN A 500 -5.28 10.43 -10.60
N GLU A 501 -4.64 9.25 -10.54
CA GLU A 501 -3.84 8.63 -11.61
C GLU A 501 -2.72 9.52 -12.19
N SER A 502 -2.27 10.51 -11.41
CA SER A 502 -1.28 11.51 -11.81
C SER A 502 0.15 10.98 -11.62
N TRP A 503 0.44 9.82 -12.22
CA TRP A 503 1.63 9.00 -11.94
C TRP A 503 2.97 9.72 -12.14
N HIS A 504 3.05 10.68 -13.07
CA HIS A 504 4.24 11.52 -13.25
C HIS A 504 4.48 12.45 -12.06
N ASP A 505 3.42 13.03 -11.47
CA ASP A 505 3.52 13.88 -10.29
C ASP A 505 3.81 13.06 -9.02
N VAL A 506 3.26 11.85 -8.93
CA VAL A 506 3.62 10.88 -7.87
C VAL A 506 5.12 10.56 -7.94
N LEU A 507 5.65 10.22 -9.12
CA LEU A 507 7.08 9.92 -9.30
C LEU A 507 7.97 11.12 -8.97
N ASN A 508 7.63 12.30 -9.49
CA ASN A 508 8.40 13.53 -9.24
C ASN A 508 8.36 13.95 -7.77
N GLY A 509 7.20 13.82 -7.12
CA GLY A 509 7.05 14.09 -5.69
C GLY A 509 7.80 13.08 -4.82
N ALA A 510 7.71 11.78 -5.13
CA ALA A 510 8.44 10.73 -4.43
C ALA A 510 9.97 10.92 -4.53
N ARG A 511 10.48 11.33 -5.70
CA ARG A 511 11.90 11.69 -5.91
C ARG A 511 12.31 12.89 -5.06
N ARG A 512 11.50 13.96 -5.00
CA ARG A 512 11.78 15.14 -4.15
C ARG A 512 11.76 14.79 -2.66
N PHE A 513 10.74 14.06 -2.21
CA PHE A 513 10.62 13.56 -0.84
C PHE A 513 11.87 12.74 -0.47
N GLY A 514 12.22 11.73 -1.27
CA GLY A 514 13.40 10.89 -1.03
C GLY A 514 14.72 11.65 -1.04
N TRP A 515 14.85 12.72 -1.82
CA TRP A 515 16.04 13.60 -1.75
C TRP A 515 16.07 14.42 -0.45
N ALA A 516 14.96 15.09 -0.10
CA ALA A 516 14.87 15.93 1.09
C ALA A 516 15.01 15.12 2.39
N SER A 517 14.46 13.91 2.43
CA SER A 517 14.45 13.02 3.58
C SER A 517 15.59 12.00 3.58
N GLY A 518 16.71 12.26 2.90
CA GLY A 518 17.91 11.42 2.92
C GLY A 518 17.75 9.97 2.43
N GLY A 519 16.69 9.66 1.68
CA GLY A 519 16.40 8.33 1.13
C GLY A 519 15.32 7.51 1.85
N HIS A 520 14.48 8.13 2.69
CA HIS A 520 13.41 7.46 3.47
C HIS A 520 12.65 6.35 2.68
N PRO A 521 12.46 5.14 3.25
CA PRO A 521 11.97 3.98 2.51
C PRO A 521 10.62 4.21 1.81
N TYR A 522 9.69 4.93 2.44
CA TYR A 522 8.38 5.23 1.84
C TYR A 522 8.48 6.06 0.55
N ALA A 523 9.51 6.89 0.37
CA ALA A 523 9.75 7.60 -0.88
C ALA A 523 10.08 6.63 -2.03
N LEU A 524 10.90 5.61 -1.74
CA LEU A 524 11.25 4.57 -2.70
C LEU A 524 10.06 3.65 -3.01
N LEU A 525 9.22 3.35 -2.02
CA LEU A 525 7.98 2.60 -2.24
C LEU A 525 6.98 3.35 -3.15
N LEU A 526 6.79 4.66 -2.92
CA LEU A 526 5.95 5.51 -3.76
C LEU A 526 6.51 5.70 -5.18
N SER A 527 7.85 5.84 -5.30
CA SER A 527 8.55 5.87 -6.59
C SER A 527 8.32 4.56 -7.36
N GLY A 528 8.48 3.41 -6.70
CA GLY A 528 8.23 2.10 -7.30
C GLY A 528 6.79 1.89 -7.76
N LEU A 529 5.81 2.33 -6.95
CA LEU A 529 4.39 2.33 -7.30
C LEU A 529 4.13 3.15 -8.58
N ALA A 530 4.65 4.38 -8.65
CA ALA A 530 4.51 5.23 -9.83
C ALA A 530 5.22 4.64 -11.06
N LEU A 531 6.45 4.13 -10.91
CA LEU A 531 7.22 3.51 -11.98
C LEU A 531 6.51 2.30 -12.59
N LYS A 532 5.88 1.44 -11.77
CA LYS A 532 5.09 0.30 -12.25
C LYS A 532 3.87 0.76 -13.06
N ARG A 533 3.19 1.82 -12.64
CA ARG A 533 2.05 2.41 -13.38
C ARG A 533 2.48 3.17 -14.65
N LEU A 534 3.74 3.56 -14.75
CA LEU A 534 4.38 4.16 -15.93
C LEU A 534 5.08 3.13 -16.84
N GLY A 535 4.81 1.82 -16.69
CA GLY A 535 5.39 0.75 -17.53
C GLY A 535 6.88 0.45 -17.27
N ARG A 536 7.48 1.02 -16.22
CA ARG A 536 8.92 0.89 -15.90
C ARG A 536 9.15 -0.18 -14.82
N ALA A 537 8.71 -1.42 -15.08
CA ALA A 537 8.70 -2.50 -14.09
C ALA A 537 10.10 -2.82 -13.49
N GLY A 538 11.16 -2.79 -14.29
CA GLY A 538 12.54 -3.02 -13.82
C GLY A 538 13.03 -1.95 -12.84
N ASP A 539 12.78 -0.67 -13.14
CA ASP A 539 13.09 0.45 -12.23
C ASP A 539 12.22 0.36 -10.96
N ALA A 540 10.93 0.02 -11.12
CA ALA A 540 10.01 -0.16 -10.01
C ALA A 540 10.52 -1.25 -9.04
N ALA A 541 10.96 -2.40 -9.55
CA ALA A 541 11.54 -3.46 -8.75
C ALA A 541 12.82 -3.01 -8.01
N ALA A 542 13.67 -2.21 -8.67
CA ALA A 542 14.88 -1.68 -8.06
C ALA A 542 14.61 -0.67 -6.93
N ASP A 543 13.55 0.14 -7.05
CA ASP A 543 13.11 1.07 -6.01
C ASP A 543 12.40 0.34 -4.86
N LEU A 544 11.44 -0.54 -5.15
CA LEU A 544 10.72 -1.34 -4.15
C LEU A 544 11.69 -2.17 -3.31
N ARG A 545 12.65 -2.86 -3.94
CA ARG A 545 13.67 -3.65 -3.21
C ARG A 545 14.52 -2.79 -2.28
N ARG A 546 14.82 -1.54 -2.64
CA ARG A 546 15.55 -0.60 -1.78
C ARG A 546 14.66 -0.04 -0.66
N GLY A 547 13.40 0.27 -0.95
CA GLY A 547 12.42 0.70 0.05
C GLY A 547 12.18 -0.36 1.11
N LEU A 548 11.91 -1.61 0.70
CA LEU A 548 11.73 -2.76 1.60
C LEU A 548 12.97 -3.04 2.46
N ALA A 549 14.17 -2.87 1.91
CA ALA A 549 15.42 -3.02 2.68
C ALA A 549 15.63 -1.93 3.75
N GLY A 550 14.86 -0.84 3.72
CA GLY A 550 14.83 0.20 4.75
C GLY A 550 13.67 0.09 5.74
N LEU A 551 12.82 -0.95 5.63
CA LEU A 551 11.74 -1.23 6.60
C LEU A 551 12.22 -2.17 7.72
N ALA A 552 11.38 -2.34 8.74
CA ALA A 552 11.52 -3.44 9.69
C ALA A 552 11.48 -4.80 8.95
N PRO A 553 12.34 -5.79 9.29
CA PRO A 553 12.44 -7.03 8.52
C PRO A 553 11.13 -7.82 8.41
N ASP A 554 10.31 -7.81 9.45
CA ASP A 554 9.02 -8.49 9.52
C ASP A 554 7.95 -7.78 8.66
N GLU A 555 8.03 -6.46 8.51
CA GLU A 555 7.18 -5.67 7.62
C GLU A 555 7.56 -5.90 6.15
N ALA A 556 8.87 -5.93 5.86
CA ALA A 556 9.38 -6.26 4.53
C ALA A 556 9.03 -7.69 4.11
N GLU A 557 9.14 -8.68 5.03
CA GLU A 557 8.74 -10.06 4.77
C GLU A 557 7.23 -10.16 4.49
N ARG A 558 6.38 -9.50 5.29
CA ARG A 558 4.91 -9.46 5.06
C ARG A 558 4.51 -8.88 3.70
N ILE A 559 5.25 -7.91 3.16
CA ILE A 559 4.97 -7.32 1.84
C ILE A 559 5.41 -8.23 0.68
N ALA A 560 6.44 -9.05 0.89
CA ALA A 560 6.98 -9.96 -0.13
C ALA A 560 6.38 -11.38 -0.09
N ASP A 561 5.50 -11.67 0.87
CA ASP A 561 4.97 -13.01 1.13
C ASP A 561 3.88 -13.43 0.11
N PRO A 562 4.14 -14.44 -0.75
CA PRO A 562 3.18 -14.90 -1.74
C PRO A 562 1.98 -15.64 -1.13
N ARG A 563 2.02 -16.07 0.15
CA ARG A 563 0.95 -16.91 0.75
C ARG A 563 -0.42 -16.23 0.75
N VAL A 564 -0.44 -14.90 0.82
CA VAL A 564 -1.66 -14.09 0.69
C VAL A 564 -2.35 -14.26 -0.67
N LEU A 565 -1.63 -14.71 -1.70
CA LEU A 565 -2.16 -14.98 -3.04
C LEU A 565 -2.44 -16.48 -3.29
N MET A 566 -2.21 -17.35 -2.32
CA MET A 566 -2.33 -18.80 -2.46
C MET A 566 -3.68 -19.34 -1.93
N ASP A 567 -4.05 -20.53 -2.42
CA ASP A 567 -5.06 -21.37 -1.78
C ASP A 567 -4.58 -21.83 -0.38
N ALA A 568 -5.52 -22.28 0.45
CA ALA A 568 -5.24 -22.66 1.84
C ALA A 568 -4.19 -23.79 1.96
N HIS A 569 -4.19 -24.76 1.05
CA HIS A 569 -3.30 -25.91 1.09
C HIS A 569 -1.88 -25.55 0.62
N SER A 570 -1.74 -24.75 -0.44
CA SER A 570 -0.44 -24.26 -0.91
C SER A 570 0.22 -23.30 0.09
N ALA A 571 -0.55 -22.40 0.72
CA ALA A 571 -0.04 -21.51 1.76
C ALA A 571 0.47 -22.28 3.00
N ALA A 572 -0.24 -23.33 3.42
CA ALA A 572 0.20 -24.21 4.50
C ALA A 572 1.50 -24.95 4.15
N ARG A 573 1.54 -25.61 2.97
CA ARG A 573 2.75 -26.31 2.48
C ARG A 573 3.98 -25.40 2.45
N LEU A 574 3.85 -24.16 1.99
CA LEU A 574 4.96 -23.21 1.91
C LEU A 574 5.48 -22.78 3.30
N THR A 575 4.59 -22.79 4.31
CA THR A 575 4.93 -22.45 5.70
C THR A 575 5.80 -23.54 6.34
N ASP A 576 5.48 -24.80 6.10
CA ASP A 576 6.19 -25.96 6.66
C ASP A 576 7.55 -26.26 5.96
N MET A 577 7.85 -25.59 4.85
CA MET A 577 9.10 -25.77 4.09
C MET A 577 10.32 -25.12 4.74
N MET A 578 11.47 -25.77 4.59
CA MET A 578 12.80 -25.20 4.85
C MET A 578 13.07 -23.99 3.93
N SER A 579 13.96 -23.09 4.35
CA SER A 579 14.19 -21.80 3.66
C SER A 579 14.57 -21.94 2.18
N GLU A 580 15.42 -22.88 1.82
CA GLU A 580 15.80 -23.10 0.41
C GLU A 580 14.65 -23.66 -0.44
N ASP A 581 13.89 -24.61 0.09
CA ASP A 581 12.71 -25.18 -0.59
C ASP A 581 11.63 -24.13 -0.75
N ARG A 582 11.42 -23.30 0.28
CA ARG A 582 10.51 -22.15 0.25
C ARG A 582 10.89 -21.15 -0.84
N GLN A 583 12.19 -20.86 -1.00
CA GLN A 583 12.68 -19.99 -2.07
C GLN A 583 12.51 -20.60 -3.47
N ARG A 584 12.68 -21.92 -3.62
CA ARG A 584 12.38 -22.64 -4.87
C ARG A 584 10.88 -22.52 -5.18
N ALA A 585 10.03 -23.02 -4.28
CA ALA A 585 8.57 -22.99 -4.43
C ALA A 585 8.00 -21.57 -4.65
N THR A 586 8.60 -20.53 -4.06
CA THR A 586 8.22 -19.13 -4.31
C THR A 586 8.54 -18.69 -5.74
N ARG A 587 9.70 -19.06 -6.30
CA ARG A 587 10.01 -18.77 -7.71
C ARG A 587 9.08 -19.54 -8.64
N ASP A 588 8.83 -20.82 -8.32
CA ASP A 588 7.97 -21.70 -9.11
C ASP A 588 6.50 -21.23 -9.09
N PHE A 589 6.07 -20.56 -8.01
CA PHE A 589 4.76 -19.89 -7.92
C PHE A 589 4.67 -18.63 -8.81
N TRP A 590 5.70 -17.76 -8.82
CA TRP A 590 5.66 -16.52 -9.61
C TRP A 590 5.86 -16.74 -11.11
N ALA A 591 6.69 -17.72 -11.51
CA ALA A 591 7.06 -17.98 -12.89
C ALA A 591 5.88 -18.15 -13.87
N PRO A 592 4.82 -18.94 -13.60
CA PRO A 592 3.66 -19.07 -14.49
C PRO A 592 2.70 -17.86 -14.42
N LEU A 593 2.86 -16.95 -13.47
CA LEU A 593 2.00 -15.79 -13.29
C LEU A 593 2.53 -14.52 -13.98
N ASP A 594 3.67 -14.59 -14.66
CA ASP A 594 4.30 -13.45 -15.32
C ASP A 594 3.51 -13.01 -16.57
N PRO A 595 2.90 -11.81 -16.61
CA PRO A 595 2.18 -11.36 -17.78
C PRO A 595 3.14 -10.92 -18.90
N VAL A 596 4.32 -10.38 -18.58
CA VAL A 596 5.25 -9.84 -19.59
C VAL A 596 6.58 -10.55 -19.45
N LEU A 597 7.01 -11.26 -20.50
CA LEU A 597 8.26 -12.03 -20.48
C LEU A 597 9.46 -11.19 -20.98
N ALA A 598 9.18 -10.11 -21.69
CA ALA A 598 10.10 -9.14 -22.27
C ALA A 598 10.80 -8.32 -21.20
N THR A 599 10.24 -8.19 -20.00
CA THR A 599 10.92 -7.61 -18.84
C THR A 599 11.97 -8.56 -18.26
N ASP A 600 13.01 -7.99 -17.67
CA ASP A 600 14.02 -8.70 -16.88
C ASP A 600 13.48 -9.15 -15.50
N VAL A 601 12.47 -8.44 -14.99
CA VAL A 601 11.71 -8.74 -13.78
C VAL A 601 10.38 -9.43 -14.09
N ASN A 602 9.84 -10.16 -13.10
CA ASN A 602 8.49 -10.71 -13.15
C ASN A 602 7.47 -9.63 -12.79
N GLU A 603 6.63 -9.25 -13.75
CA GLU A 603 5.73 -8.10 -13.59
C GLU A 603 4.63 -8.34 -12.55
N ARG A 604 4.19 -9.59 -12.36
CA ARG A 604 3.19 -9.93 -11.34
C ARG A 604 3.76 -9.84 -9.92
N PHE A 605 5.02 -10.25 -9.73
CA PHE A 605 5.73 -10.10 -8.47
C PHE A 605 5.97 -8.62 -8.14
N VAL A 606 6.39 -7.81 -9.12
CA VAL A 606 6.50 -6.36 -8.94
C VAL A 606 5.15 -5.75 -8.56
N GLU A 607 4.05 -6.16 -9.21
CA GLU A 607 2.70 -5.71 -8.84
C GLU A 607 2.30 -6.13 -7.42
N HIS A 608 2.64 -7.35 -6.98
CA HIS A 608 2.40 -7.78 -5.60
C HIS A 608 3.14 -6.89 -4.58
N LEU A 609 4.42 -6.57 -4.84
CA LEU A 609 5.17 -5.63 -4.00
C LEU A 609 4.55 -4.22 -4.01
N VAL A 610 4.08 -3.73 -5.16
CA VAL A 610 3.37 -2.44 -5.26
C VAL A 610 2.07 -2.44 -4.46
N ARG A 611 1.26 -3.50 -4.53
CA ARG A 611 0.03 -3.62 -3.75
C ARG A 611 0.30 -3.71 -2.25
N GLY A 612 1.34 -4.46 -1.84
CA GLY A 612 1.74 -4.54 -0.43
C GLY A 612 2.30 -3.23 0.12
N ALA A 613 3.09 -2.51 -0.69
CA ALA A 613 3.56 -1.16 -0.38
C ALA A 613 2.40 -0.16 -0.28
N HIS A 614 1.43 -0.20 -1.19
CA HIS A 614 0.22 0.61 -1.10
C HIS A 614 -0.59 0.26 0.16
N ALA A 615 -0.76 -1.03 0.48
CA ALA A 615 -1.50 -1.47 1.66
C ALA A 615 -0.84 -1.01 2.98
N LEU A 616 0.49 -1.05 3.06
CA LEU A 616 1.27 -0.44 4.14
C LEU A 616 0.98 1.07 4.25
N LEU A 617 1.18 1.82 3.16
CA LEU A 617 1.11 3.29 3.18
C LEU A 617 -0.33 3.81 3.38
N ARG A 618 -1.34 3.07 2.89
CA ARG A 618 -2.75 3.49 2.92
C ARG A 618 -3.54 2.97 4.12
N PHE A 619 -3.27 1.73 4.56
CA PHE A 619 -3.99 1.06 5.65
C PHE A 619 -3.14 0.84 6.90
N GLY A 620 -1.85 1.21 6.88
CA GLY A 620 -0.92 1.08 7.99
C GLY A 620 -0.18 -0.27 8.06
N ALA A 621 -0.71 -1.33 7.45
CA ALA A 621 -0.01 -2.58 7.23
C ALA A 621 -0.69 -3.44 6.14
N ALA A 622 0.10 -4.23 5.42
CA ALA A 622 -0.38 -5.20 4.43
C ALA A 622 -1.26 -6.31 5.03
N ALA A 623 -1.10 -6.61 6.32
CA ALA A 623 -1.86 -7.64 7.05
C ALA A 623 -3.16 -7.09 7.73
N THR A 624 -3.58 -5.88 7.39
CA THR A 624 -4.92 -5.39 7.77
C THR A 624 -5.98 -6.02 6.88
N ASP A 625 -7.21 -6.19 7.37
CA ASP A 625 -8.36 -6.70 6.59
C ASP A 625 -8.48 -6.04 5.17
N PRO A 626 -8.50 -4.70 5.02
CA PRO A 626 -8.49 -4.05 3.70
C PRO A 626 -7.15 -4.16 2.96
N GLY A 627 -6.03 -4.29 3.68
CA GLY A 627 -4.71 -4.49 3.10
C GLY A 627 -4.56 -5.84 2.40
N GLU A 628 -4.99 -6.93 3.04
CA GLU A 628 -4.97 -8.27 2.45
C GLU A 628 -5.88 -8.33 1.22
N VAL A 629 -7.09 -7.77 1.30
CA VAL A 629 -8.02 -7.67 0.16
C VAL A 629 -7.39 -6.88 -0.99
N TRP A 630 -6.72 -5.77 -0.71
CA TRP A 630 -6.01 -4.98 -1.71
C TRP A 630 -4.81 -5.74 -2.34
N VAL A 631 -4.06 -6.52 -1.56
CA VAL A 631 -2.96 -7.33 -2.12
C VAL A 631 -3.50 -8.43 -3.02
N ARG A 632 -4.55 -9.15 -2.59
CA ARG A 632 -5.24 -10.19 -3.36
C ARG A 632 -5.85 -9.67 -4.65
N TYR A 633 -6.66 -8.62 -4.58
CA TYR A 633 -7.57 -8.23 -5.67
C TYR A 633 -7.25 -6.87 -6.31
N GLY A 634 -6.34 -6.07 -5.75
CA GLY A 634 -5.95 -4.76 -6.26
C GLY A 634 -6.96 -3.67 -5.90
N ARG A 635 -6.94 -2.57 -6.67
CA ARG A 635 -7.92 -1.48 -6.56
C ARG A 635 -9.32 -2.03 -6.92
N PRO A 636 -10.36 -1.80 -6.11
CA PRO A 636 -11.74 -2.05 -6.51
C PRO A 636 -12.14 -1.13 -7.66
N ASP A 637 -13.03 -1.60 -8.53
CA ASP A 637 -13.53 -0.83 -9.67
C ASP A 637 -14.32 0.38 -9.15
N ARG A 638 -15.10 0.19 -8.06
CA ARG A 638 -15.85 1.25 -7.37
C ARG A 638 -15.87 1.04 -5.85
N VAL A 639 -15.91 2.14 -5.09
CA VAL A 639 -16.14 2.10 -3.63
C VAL A 639 -17.34 2.97 -3.29
N ARG A 640 -18.32 2.40 -2.60
CA ARG A 640 -19.48 3.13 -2.06
C ARG A 640 -19.46 3.03 -0.53
N VAL A 641 -19.61 4.15 0.16
CA VAL A 641 -19.58 4.17 1.63
C VAL A 641 -20.87 4.76 2.18
N LEU A 642 -21.54 3.98 3.03
CA LEU A 642 -22.79 4.32 3.71
C LEU A 642 -22.50 4.79 5.14
N GLY A 643 -23.07 5.93 5.53
CA GLY A 643 -23.00 6.43 6.91
C GLY A 643 -24.12 5.89 7.80
N GLU A 644 -23.81 5.40 9.01
CA GLU A 644 -24.79 4.76 9.92
C GLU A 644 -25.23 5.65 11.09
N GLY A 645 -25.11 6.98 10.96
CA GLY A 645 -25.57 8.00 11.92
C GLY A 645 -24.83 8.07 13.28
N SER A 646 -24.24 6.96 13.71
CA SER A 646 -23.41 6.81 14.92
C SER A 646 -21.93 7.14 14.71
N GLY A 647 -21.56 7.64 13.52
CA GLY A 647 -20.17 7.76 13.07
C GLY A 647 -19.56 6.48 12.49
N ALA A 648 -20.24 5.33 12.67
CA ALA A 648 -19.92 4.08 11.99
C ALA A 648 -20.23 4.19 10.49
N ARG A 649 -19.46 3.46 9.68
CA ARG A 649 -19.55 3.48 8.22
C ARG A 649 -19.45 2.06 7.68
N THR A 650 -20.12 1.81 6.57
CA THR A 650 -20.09 0.51 5.88
C THR A 650 -19.63 0.75 4.44
N GLU A 651 -18.51 0.14 4.07
CA GLU A 651 -17.82 0.31 2.79
C GLU A 651 -18.08 -0.92 1.91
N PHE A 652 -18.66 -0.69 0.73
CA PHE A 652 -18.87 -1.70 -0.31
C PHE A 652 -17.82 -1.48 -1.40
N TRP A 653 -16.90 -2.42 -1.55
CA TRP A 653 -15.87 -2.43 -2.57
C TRP A 653 -16.33 -3.35 -3.71
N ASP A 654 -16.72 -2.74 -4.82
CA ASP A 654 -17.24 -3.37 -6.04
C ASP A 654 -16.07 -3.69 -6.97
N TYR A 655 -15.93 -4.96 -7.35
CA TYR A 655 -14.88 -5.47 -8.24
C TYR A 655 -15.44 -5.94 -9.60
N GLY A 656 -16.70 -5.61 -9.91
CA GLY A 656 -17.39 -5.87 -11.19
C GLY A 656 -17.59 -7.34 -11.55
N ARG A 657 -16.50 -8.03 -11.93
CA ARG A 657 -16.44 -9.48 -12.13
C ARG A 657 -15.70 -10.22 -11.02
N GLY A 658 -15.10 -9.48 -10.08
CA GLY A 658 -14.48 -10.01 -8.86
C GLY A 658 -15.46 -10.10 -7.69
N PRO A 659 -14.96 -10.36 -6.48
CA PRO A 659 -15.78 -10.48 -5.29
C PRO A 659 -16.12 -9.12 -4.69
N ASP A 660 -17.39 -8.84 -4.42
CA ASP A 660 -17.79 -7.63 -3.71
C ASP A 660 -17.51 -7.77 -2.22
N VAL A 661 -16.62 -6.92 -1.69
CA VAL A 661 -16.14 -7.02 -0.31
C VAL A 661 -16.77 -5.92 0.52
N THR A 662 -17.36 -6.29 1.67
CA THR A 662 -18.00 -5.34 2.58
C THR A 662 -17.22 -5.21 3.88
N PHE A 663 -16.85 -3.97 4.21
CA PHE A 663 -16.15 -3.63 5.45
C PHE A 663 -17.03 -2.75 6.34
N ARG A 664 -16.82 -2.83 7.66
CA ARG A 664 -17.42 -1.92 8.64
C ARG A 664 -16.32 -1.16 9.37
N ARG A 665 -16.36 0.17 9.29
CA ARG A 665 -15.47 1.08 10.01
C ARG A 665 -16.18 1.60 11.24
N ARG A 666 -15.64 1.29 12.42
CA ARG A 666 -16.14 1.81 13.70
C ARG A 666 -15.84 3.32 13.82
N PRO A 667 -16.61 4.10 14.61
CA PRO A 667 -16.22 5.46 14.98
C PRO A 667 -14.80 5.43 15.58
N SER A 668 -13.99 6.46 15.26
CA SER A 668 -12.56 6.59 15.61
C SER A 668 -11.58 5.49 15.14
N ALA A 669 -12.03 4.42 14.46
CA ALA A 669 -11.12 3.43 13.90
C ALA A 669 -10.35 3.97 12.68
N ARG A 670 -9.02 3.80 12.67
CA ARG A 670 -8.15 4.20 11.55
C ARG A 670 -8.38 3.33 10.31
N THR A 671 -8.57 2.03 10.50
CA THR A 671 -8.87 1.03 9.48
C THR A 671 -10.32 0.56 9.56
N ALA A 672 -10.84 0.00 8.46
CA ALA A 672 -12.08 -0.74 8.47
C ALA A 672 -11.80 -2.23 8.75
N ASP A 673 -12.76 -2.93 9.36
CA ASP A 673 -12.72 -4.37 9.62
C ASP A 673 -13.64 -5.08 8.60
N LEU A 674 -13.31 -6.30 8.17
CA LEU A 674 -14.23 -7.14 7.36
C LEU A 674 -15.48 -7.47 8.18
N THR A 675 -16.65 -7.43 7.53
CA THR A 675 -17.88 -8.02 8.11
C THR A 675 -17.72 -9.53 8.24
N ALA A 676 -18.50 -10.17 9.12
CA ALA A 676 -18.43 -11.62 9.32
C ALA A 676 -18.81 -12.37 8.03
N GLU A 677 -19.80 -11.83 7.34
CA GLU A 677 -20.30 -12.26 6.03
C GLU A 677 -19.20 -12.17 4.96
N ALA A 678 -18.50 -11.04 4.87
CA ALA A 678 -17.41 -10.86 3.90
C ALA A 678 -16.19 -11.73 4.22
N ARG A 679 -15.86 -11.94 5.50
CA ARG A 679 -14.77 -12.85 5.90
C ARG A 679 -15.07 -14.30 5.49
N ALA A 680 -16.27 -14.80 5.78
CA ALA A 680 -16.68 -16.14 5.36
C ALA A 680 -16.67 -16.30 3.82
N TYR A 681 -17.19 -15.30 3.10
CA TYR A 681 -17.19 -15.28 1.64
C TYR A 681 -15.76 -15.33 1.05
N LEU A 682 -14.81 -14.57 1.62
CA LEU A 682 -13.41 -14.59 1.19
C LEU A 682 -12.69 -15.90 1.54
N GLU A 683 -13.03 -16.54 2.67
CA GLU A 683 -12.48 -17.86 3.05
C GLU A 683 -12.90 -18.96 2.08
N ASP A 684 -14.18 -18.97 1.66
CA ASP A 684 -14.71 -19.88 0.63
C ASP A 684 -14.07 -19.60 -0.74
N LEU A 685 -14.02 -18.33 -1.15
CA LEU A 685 -13.45 -17.91 -2.43
C LEU A 685 -11.96 -18.21 -2.58
N ARG A 686 -11.17 -18.18 -1.49
CA ARG A 686 -9.71 -18.39 -1.53
C ARG A 686 -9.30 -19.68 -2.27
N ASN A 687 -10.17 -20.70 -2.31
CA ASN A 687 -9.88 -21.96 -2.98
C ASN A 687 -10.32 -22.01 -4.46
N VAL A 688 -11.11 -21.03 -4.93
CA VAL A 688 -11.69 -20.97 -6.29
C VAL A 688 -11.16 -19.78 -7.08
N PHE A 689 -11.01 -18.63 -6.44
CA PHE A 689 -10.51 -17.38 -7.01
C PHE A 689 -9.56 -16.70 -6.00
N PRO A 690 -8.34 -17.22 -5.80
CA PRO A 690 -7.43 -16.76 -4.73
C PRO A 690 -6.95 -15.30 -4.87
N HIS A 691 -6.94 -14.76 -6.10
CA HIS A 691 -6.45 -13.42 -6.42
C HIS A 691 -7.01 -12.88 -7.75
N ARG A 692 -7.06 -11.54 -7.92
CA ARG A 692 -7.24 -10.87 -9.23
C ARG A 692 -5.86 -10.48 -9.78
N GLY A 693 -5.49 -10.99 -10.96
CA GLY A 693 -4.37 -10.45 -11.75
C GLY A 693 -4.72 -9.05 -12.27
N ASP A 694 -3.74 -8.22 -12.62
CA ASP A 694 -4.05 -6.86 -13.14
C ASP A 694 -4.79 -6.93 -14.49
N ASP A 695 -5.92 -6.21 -14.59
CA ASP A 695 -6.69 -6.01 -15.82
C ASP A 695 -5.92 -5.19 -16.90
N ALA A 696 -4.69 -4.72 -16.61
CA ALA A 696 -3.81 -4.02 -17.54
C ALA A 696 -3.57 -4.80 -18.85
N GLY A 697 -3.65 -6.12 -18.79
CA GLY A 697 -3.87 -6.97 -19.94
C GLY A 697 -3.75 -8.44 -19.59
N ALA A 698 -4.85 -9.19 -19.74
CA ALA A 698 -4.68 -10.57 -20.19
C ALA A 698 -3.96 -10.50 -21.53
N ASN A 699 -2.83 -11.21 -21.65
CA ASN A 699 -2.01 -11.15 -22.86
C ASN A 699 -2.87 -11.38 -24.10
N LEU A 700 -2.73 -10.47 -25.07
CA LEU A 700 -3.41 -10.64 -26.34
C LEU A 700 -2.93 -11.96 -26.94
N ALA A 701 -3.85 -12.74 -27.52
CA ALA A 701 -3.44 -13.87 -28.32
C ALA A 701 -2.60 -13.33 -29.49
N LEU A 702 -1.35 -13.76 -29.60
CA LEU A 702 -0.54 -13.53 -30.79
C LEU A 702 -0.88 -14.65 -31.78
N PRO A 703 -1.49 -14.37 -32.94
CA PRO A 703 -1.63 -15.37 -33.99
C PRO A 703 -0.24 -15.81 -34.42
N ALA A 704 0.15 -17.03 -34.09
CA ALA A 704 1.45 -17.58 -34.43
C ALA A 704 1.39 -19.07 -34.78
N GLN A 705 2.12 -19.43 -35.82
CA GLN A 705 2.42 -20.79 -36.23
C GLN A 705 3.90 -21.07 -35.98
N VAL A 706 4.19 -22.23 -35.40
CA VAL A 706 5.55 -22.76 -35.28
C VAL A 706 5.66 -24.10 -36.00
N ALA A 707 6.81 -24.32 -36.64
CA ALA A 707 7.20 -25.57 -37.26
C ALA A 707 8.67 -25.89 -36.96
N ARG A 708 8.94 -27.11 -36.49
CA ARG A 708 10.28 -27.63 -36.17
C ARG A 708 10.89 -28.31 -37.38
N PHE A 709 12.13 -27.97 -37.67
CA PHE A 709 12.96 -28.54 -38.74
C PHE A 709 14.27 -29.07 -38.15
N ARG A 710 14.94 -29.98 -38.87
CA ARG A 710 16.26 -30.48 -38.49
C ARG A 710 17.30 -29.44 -38.90
N GLY A 711 18.01 -28.88 -37.92
CA GLY A 711 19.14 -27.99 -38.12
C GLY A 711 20.48 -28.72 -38.00
N GLU A 712 21.58 -28.03 -38.30
CA GLU A 712 22.94 -28.57 -38.23
C GLU A 712 23.34 -29.04 -36.81
N HIS A 713 22.77 -28.42 -35.78
CA HIS A 713 23.11 -28.65 -34.36
C HIS A 713 21.84 -28.76 -33.48
N GLY A 714 20.83 -29.51 -33.93
CA GLY A 714 19.58 -29.77 -33.19
C GLY A 714 18.33 -29.43 -33.99
N LEU A 715 17.27 -28.96 -33.32
CA LEU A 715 16.04 -28.50 -33.98
C LEU A 715 16.08 -26.98 -34.21
N ASP A 716 15.78 -26.57 -35.45
CA ASP A 716 15.50 -25.18 -35.79
C ASP A 716 13.99 -24.95 -35.74
N LEU A 717 13.58 -23.94 -34.98
CA LEU A 717 12.20 -23.50 -34.79
C LEU A 717 11.94 -22.38 -35.78
N GLU A 718 11.09 -22.62 -36.79
CA GLU A 718 10.56 -21.55 -37.64
C GLU A 718 9.23 -21.07 -37.10
N ILE A 719 9.11 -19.76 -36.96
CA ILE A 719 8.01 -19.09 -36.28
C ILE A 719 7.49 -18.03 -37.22
N HIS A 720 6.19 -18.07 -37.49
CA HIS A 720 5.47 -17.07 -38.26
C HIS A 720 4.38 -16.49 -37.39
N ALA A 721 4.36 -15.18 -37.19
CA ALA A 721 3.39 -14.53 -36.31
C ALA A 721 2.86 -13.23 -36.93
N VAL A 722 1.66 -12.80 -36.52
CA VAL A 722 1.08 -11.51 -36.91
C VAL A 722 0.97 -10.59 -35.71
N VAL A 723 1.51 -9.37 -35.83
CA VAL A 723 1.37 -8.34 -34.79
C VAL A 723 -0.09 -7.84 -34.81
N PRO A 724 -0.84 -7.97 -33.69
CA PRO A 724 -2.23 -7.50 -33.63
C PRO A 724 -2.34 -5.99 -33.85
N ASP A 725 -3.34 -5.57 -34.64
CA ASP A 725 -3.59 -4.17 -35.00
C ASP A 725 -3.61 -3.18 -33.83
N ILE A 726 -4.12 -3.61 -32.66
CA ILE A 726 -4.18 -2.80 -31.44
C ILE A 726 -2.79 -2.44 -30.88
N MET A 727 -1.73 -3.16 -31.26
CA MET A 727 -0.34 -2.84 -30.92
C MET A 727 0.42 -2.17 -32.08
N ALA A 728 -0.23 -2.00 -33.25
CA ALA A 728 0.36 -1.44 -34.45
C ALA A 728 -0.36 -0.15 -34.89
N ALA A 729 -0.58 0.76 -33.93
CA ALA A 729 -1.37 1.98 -34.09
C ALA A 729 -0.69 3.04 -34.99
N GLY A 730 0.63 3.17 -34.90
CA GLY A 730 1.44 4.05 -35.76
C GLY A 730 2.54 3.29 -36.50
N GLU A 731 2.73 3.55 -37.79
CA GLU A 731 3.75 2.87 -38.61
C GLU A 731 5.21 3.03 -38.11
N GLY A 732 5.49 4.09 -37.34
CA GLY A 732 6.80 4.34 -36.74
C GLY A 732 6.96 3.80 -35.33
N ASP A 733 5.95 3.12 -34.78
CA ASP A 733 5.97 2.62 -33.41
C ASP A 733 7.00 1.51 -33.26
N SER A 734 7.73 1.52 -32.14
CA SER A 734 8.76 0.54 -31.83
C SER A 734 8.27 -0.43 -30.78
N LEU A 735 8.31 -1.72 -31.13
CA LEU A 735 7.87 -2.83 -30.28
C LEU A 735 9.08 -3.69 -29.89
N GLU A 736 8.95 -4.40 -28.78
CA GLU A 736 9.95 -5.37 -28.32
C GLU A 736 9.46 -6.78 -28.59
N LEU A 737 10.25 -7.53 -29.35
CA LEU A 737 10.01 -8.94 -29.68
C LEU A 737 10.88 -9.81 -28.77
N GLY A 738 10.24 -10.70 -28.01
CA GLY A 738 10.87 -11.69 -27.16
C GLY A 738 10.64 -13.11 -27.67
N LEU A 739 11.71 -13.91 -27.72
CA LEU A 739 11.64 -15.36 -27.89
C LEU A 739 12.18 -16.02 -26.62
N HIS A 740 11.34 -16.74 -25.91
CA HIS A 740 11.63 -17.29 -24.60
C HIS A 740 11.51 -18.81 -24.64
N GLN A 741 12.56 -19.53 -24.27
CA GLN A 741 12.50 -20.98 -24.13
C GLN A 741 12.53 -21.34 -22.64
N PHE A 742 11.68 -22.28 -22.24
CA PHE A 742 11.55 -22.73 -20.86
C PHE A 742 11.79 -24.23 -20.76
N GLY A 743 12.38 -24.66 -19.65
CA GLY A 743 12.57 -26.07 -19.30
C GLY A 743 11.33 -26.68 -18.62
N SER A 744 11.46 -27.95 -18.23
CA SER A 744 10.35 -28.75 -17.70
C SER A 744 9.81 -28.29 -16.35
N ALA A 745 10.54 -27.44 -15.61
CA ALA A 745 10.06 -26.84 -14.35
C ALA A 745 9.49 -25.42 -14.57
N GLY A 746 9.33 -24.98 -15.82
CA GLY A 746 8.87 -23.62 -16.16
C GLY A 746 9.97 -22.56 -16.06
N GLU A 747 11.21 -22.95 -15.80
CA GLU A 747 12.37 -22.08 -15.71
C GLU A 747 12.80 -21.58 -17.09
N ARG A 748 13.08 -20.27 -17.24
CA ARG A 748 13.50 -19.68 -18.52
C ARG A 748 14.96 -20.05 -18.83
N VAL A 749 15.16 -21.02 -19.72
CA VAL A 749 16.50 -21.53 -20.13
C VAL A 749 17.15 -20.70 -21.24
N SER A 750 16.36 -19.95 -22.02
CA SER A 750 16.89 -19.04 -23.04
C SER A 750 15.97 -17.85 -23.27
N ILE A 751 16.55 -16.74 -23.69
CA ILE A 751 15.83 -15.53 -24.09
C ILE A 751 16.60 -14.81 -25.22
N GLU A 752 15.90 -14.50 -26.30
CA GLU A 752 16.36 -13.59 -27.34
C GLU A 752 15.41 -12.39 -27.42
N ARG A 753 15.96 -11.18 -27.43
CA ARG A 753 15.19 -9.93 -27.56
C ARG A 753 15.64 -9.16 -28.78
N ARG A 754 14.68 -8.62 -29.55
CA ARG A 754 14.92 -7.76 -30.71
C ARG A 754 13.93 -6.60 -30.70
N ARG A 755 14.35 -5.43 -31.16
CA ARG A 755 13.45 -4.29 -31.38
C ARG A 755 12.96 -4.31 -32.81
N ILE A 756 11.65 -4.21 -33.02
CA ILE A 756 10.97 -4.24 -34.32
C ILE A 756 10.14 -2.97 -34.54
N THR A 757 9.58 -2.80 -35.74
CA THR A 757 8.66 -1.69 -36.05
C THR A 757 7.24 -2.19 -36.27
N ALA A 758 6.23 -1.40 -35.92
CA ALA A 758 4.82 -1.76 -36.12
C ALA A 758 4.40 -1.88 -37.61
N ARG A 759 5.23 -1.46 -38.56
CA ARG A 759 5.09 -1.79 -39.99
C ARG A 759 5.26 -3.29 -40.27
N ASP A 760 6.02 -4.00 -39.44
CA ASP A 760 6.32 -5.42 -39.60
C ASP A 760 5.13 -6.28 -39.13
N ARG A 761 3.98 -6.13 -39.80
CA ARG A 761 2.70 -6.80 -39.48
C ARG A 761 2.81 -8.33 -39.48
N GLN A 762 3.68 -8.90 -40.30
CA GLN A 762 4.04 -10.32 -40.31
C GLN A 762 5.50 -10.50 -39.92
N LEU A 763 5.75 -11.33 -38.92
CA LEU A 763 7.06 -11.67 -38.40
C LEU A 763 7.44 -13.08 -38.85
N ARG A 764 8.64 -13.24 -39.43
CA ARG A 764 9.28 -14.53 -39.69
C ARG A 764 10.56 -14.63 -38.87
N LEU A 765 10.60 -15.58 -37.95
CA LEU A 765 11.69 -15.76 -36.99
C LEU A 765 12.23 -17.18 -37.08
N ILE A 766 13.54 -17.33 -36.90
CA ILE A 766 14.21 -18.62 -36.82
C ILE A 766 15.02 -18.61 -35.54
N ALA A 767 14.76 -19.57 -34.65
CA ALA A 767 15.46 -19.77 -33.39
C ALA A 767 15.91 -21.22 -33.27
N ARG A 768 17.02 -21.49 -32.56
CA ARG A 768 17.45 -22.87 -32.30
C ARG A 768 16.87 -23.36 -30.97
N SER A 769 16.36 -24.59 -30.95
CA SER A 769 15.93 -25.25 -29.71
C SER A 769 17.12 -25.45 -28.78
N VAL A 770 16.99 -25.04 -27.53
CA VAL A 770 18.00 -25.28 -26.48
C VAL A 770 17.77 -26.67 -25.86
N PRO A 771 18.82 -27.45 -25.53
CA PRO A 771 18.66 -28.73 -24.84
C PRO A 771 17.87 -28.56 -23.54
N GLY A 772 16.87 -29.43 -23.33
CA GLY A 772 15.97 -29.37 -22.17
C GLY A 772 14.78 -28.41 -22.31
N ALA A 773 14.70 -27.60 -23.36
CA ALA A 773 13.54 -26.72 -23.59
C ALA A 773 12.27 -27.53 -23.91
N THR A 774 11.23 -27.36 -23.10
CA THR A 774 9.89 -27.95 -23.29
C THR A 774 8.89 -26.94 -23.85
N ARG A 775 9.03 -25.63 -23.56
CA ARG A 775 8.17 -24.57 -24.10
C ARG A 775 8.95 -23.51 -24.87
N LEU A 776 8.33 -22.98 -25.92
CA LEU A 776 8.66 -21.71 -26.55
C LEU A 776 7.50 -20.75 -26.29
N ALA A 777 7.79 -19.54 -25.82
CA ALA A 777 6.87 -18.41 -25.92
C ALA A 777 7.46 -17.35 -26.86
N VAL A 778 6.60 -16.81 -27.72
CA VAL A 778 6.90 -15.69 -28.61
C VAL A 778 6.03 -14.54 -28.17
N GLU A 779 6.66 -13.42 -27.85
CA GLU A 779 5.99 -12.25 -27.30
C GLU A 779 6.31 -11.02 -28.12
N VAL A 780 5.29 -10.20 -28.38
CA VAL A 780 5.46 -8.82 -28.83
C VAL A 780 4.93 -7.91 -27.74
N TYR A 781 5.72 -6.94 -27.31
CA TYR A 781 5.42 -6.02 -26.22
C TYR A 781 5.49 -4.56 -26.68
N ASP A 782 4.50 -3.75 -26.30
CA ASP A 782 4.53 -2.29 -26.44
C ASP A 782 4.75 -1.64 -25.06
N PRO A 783 5.95 -1.12 -24.76
CA PRO A 783 6.25 -0.45 -23.49
C PRO A 783 5.37 0.77 -23.19
N ARG A 784 4.76 1.40 -24.20
CA ARG A 784 3.90 2.59 -24.02
C ARG A 784 2.49 2.21 -23.58
N LEU A 785 2.02 1.05 -24.02
CA LEU A 785 0.71 0.50 -23.66
C LEU A 785 0.80 -0.41 -22.43
N GLY A 786 2.00 -0.86 -22.05
CA GLY A 786 2.21 -1.86 -20.99
C GLY A 786 1.57 -3.20 -21.34
N ARG A 787 1.47 -3.53 -22.63
CA ARG A 787 0.72 -4.70 -23.14
C ARG A 787 1.60 -5.62 -23.96
N ALA A 788 1.38 -6.92 -23.74
CA ALA A 788 1.97 -8.00 -24.50
C ALA A 788 0.92 -8.73 -25.36
N ALA A 789 1.35 -9.21 -26.52
CA ALA A 789 0.70 -10.29 -27.24
C ALA A 789 1.62 -11.51 -27.21
N VAL A 790 1.12 -12.66 -26.77
CA VAL A 790 1.92 -13.88 -26.56
C VAL A 790 1.32 -15.07 -27.30
N ALA A 791 2.19 -15.86 -27.93
CA ALA A 791 1.93 -17.22 -28.36
C ALA A 791 2.83 -18.17 -27.55
N SER A 792 2.29 -19.31 -27.10
CA SER A 792 3.08 -20.35 -26.43
C SER A 792 2.89 -21.69 -27.13
N ILE A 793 3.97 -22.43 -27.28
CA ILE A 793 4.04 -23.70 -28.02
C ILE A 793 4.74 -24.74 -27.15
N GLU A 794 4.04 -25.82 -26.87
CA GLU A 794 4.52 -27.01 -26.14
C GLU A 794 4.06 -28.29 -26.84
N PRO A 795 4.87 -29.38 -26.85
CA PRO A 795 6.28 -29.42 -26.48
C PRO A 795 7.17 -28.91 -27.62
N VAL A 796 8.27 -28.20 -27.28
CA VAL A 796 9.32 -27.83 -28.25
C VAL A 796 10.18 -29.04 -28.59
N ALA A 797 10.72 -29.72 -27.57
CA ALA A 797 11.49 -30.94 -27.75
C ALA A 797 10.70 -32.06 -28.45
N ARG A 798 11.38 -32.79 -29.34
CA ARG A 798 10.97 -34.13 -29.83
C ARG A 798 11.95 -35.17 -29.30
N ALA A 799 11.50 -36.40 -29.09
CA ALA A 799 12.35 -37.52 -28.70
C ALA A 799 12.98 -38.18 -29.93
N GLY A 800 14.32 -38.27 -29.95
CA GLY A 800 15.09 -38.81 -31.09
C GLY A 800 15.14 -37.86 -32.30
N ASP A 801 15.92 -38.24 -33.31
CA ASP A 801 16.00 -37.51 -34.57
C ASP A 801 14.75 -37.81 -35.42
N PRO A 802 13.89 -36.82 -35.71
CA PRO A 802 12.66 -37.09 -36.43
C PRO A 802 12.94 -37.33 -37.92
N ARG A 803 12.23 -38.28 -38.55
CA ARG A 803 12.34 -38.58 -39.99
C ARG A 803 11.69 -37.52 -40.89
N ALA A 804 10.96 -36.56 -40.31
CA ALA A 804 10.36 -35.43 -41.02
C ALA A 804 10.16 -34.20 -40.11
N SER A 805 9.98 -33.02 -40.69
CA SER A 805 9.65 -31.77 -39.97
C SER A 805 8.26 -31.80 -39.31
N ASP A 806 7.83 -30.69 -38.69
CA ASP A 806 6.40 -30.40 -38.59
C ASP A 806 5.83 -29.99 -39.97
N LEU A 807 4.50 -29.99 -40.11
CA LEU A 807 3.82 -29.33 -41.23
C LEU A 807 3.81 -27.81 -41.01
N LEU A 808 4.26 -27.06 -42.01
CA LEU A 808 4.13 -25.60 -42.08
C LEU A 808 2.99 -25.24 -43.03
N LEU A 809 1.91 -24.65 -42.52
CA LEU A 809 0.83 -24.09 -43.33
C LEU A 809 1.29 -22.83 -44.05
N THR A 810 0.90 -22.69 -45.30
CA THR A 810 1.32 -21.62 -46.23
C THR A 810 0.17 -21.20 -47.12
N ALA A 811 0.31 -20.06 -47.80
CA ALA A 811 -0.52 -19.73 -48.95
C ALA A 811 -0.33 -20.79 -50.07
N PRO A 812 -1.33 -21.02 -50.92
CA PRO A 812 -1.23 -21.91 -52.08
C PRO A 812 0.02 -21.66 -52.94
N ALA A 813 0.58 -22.73 -53.49
CA ALA A 813 1.79 -22.63 -54.32
C ALA A 813 1.48 -21.93 -55.65
N ALA A 814 2.32 -20.95 -56.02
CA ALA A 814 2.15 -20.21 -57.27
C ALA A 814 2.24 -21.14 -58.48
N GLY A 815 1.17 -21.20 -59.27
CA GLY A 815 1.06 -22.09 -60.42
C GLY A 815 1.96 -21.67 -61.58
N GLY A 816 3.04 -22.42 -61.82
CA GLY A 816 3.84 -22.37 -63.05
C GLY A 816 5.14 -21.54 -62.94
N GLY A 817 6.25 -22.22 -62.61
CA GLY A 817 7.57 -21.58 -62.58
C GLY A 817 8.71 -22.48 -62.09
N ALA A 818 9.23 -23.34 -62.96
CA ALA A 818 10.55 -23.99 -62.90
C ALA A 818 11.09 -24.44 -61.51
N GLY A 819 10.65 -25.61 -61.03
CA GLY A 819 11.31 -26.33 -59.94
C GLY A 819 10.36 -27.31 -59.24
N ALA A 820 10.72 -28.58 -59.14
CA ALA A 820 9.93 -29.57 -58.38
C ALA A 820 10.21 -29.51 -56.87
N HIS A 821 11.20 -28.72 -56.45
CA HIS A 821 11.73 -28.65 -55.09
C HIS A 821 11.90 -27.18 -54.72
N HIS A 822 11.25 -26.76 -53.64
CA HIS A 822 11.41 -25.43 -53.07
C HIS A 822 12.30 -25.53 -51.83
N PRO A 823 13.43 -24.81 -51.76
CA PRO A 823 14.18 -24.72 -50.52
C PRO A 823 13.38 -23.94 -49.47
N ARG A 824 13.53 -24.31 -48.21
CA ARG A 824 12.92 -23.65 -47.05
C ARG A 824 13.13 -22.13 -47.09
N GLY A 825 12.04 -21.36 -47.08
CA GLY A 825 12.03 -19.89 -47.22
C GLY A 825 12.08 -19.35 -48.65
N GLY A 826 12.14 -20.21 -49.67
CA GLY A 826 12.16 -19.85 -51.09
C GLY A 826 10.77 -19.56 -51.66
N GLY A 827 10.15 -18.45 -51.24
CA GLY A 827 8.87 -17.95 -51.76
C GLY A 827 7.61 -18.51 -51.07
N THR A 828 7.76 -19.37 -50.06
CA THR A 828 6.67 -19.85 -49.21
C THR A 828 6.17 -18.75 -48.27
N LEU A 829 4.99 -18.16 -48.56
CA LEU A 829 4.31 -17.26 -47.63
C LEU A 829 3.57 -18.11 -46.59
N ALA A 830 4.07 -18.20 -45.36
CA ALA A 830 3.43 -18.98 -44.31
C ALA A 830 2.11 -18.36 -43.83
N LEU A 831 1.17 -19.20 -43.39
CA LEU A 831 0.00 -18.74 -42.65
C LEU A 831 0.40 -18.38 -41.21
N PRO A 832 -0.28 -17.39 -40.60
CA PRO A 832 0.09 -16.89 -39.28
C PRO A 832 -0.44 -17.75 -38.13
N ASP A 833 -1.46 -18.57 -38.35
CA ASP A 833 -2.00 -19.51 -37.37
C ASP A 833 -2.60 -20.74 -38.06
N GLU A 834 -3.38 -21.53 -37.33
CA GLU A 834 -3.97 -22.81 -37.77
C GLU A 834 -5.37 -22.67 -38.40
N THR A 835 -5.85 -21.44 -38.58
CA THR A 835 -7.15 -21.11 -39.17
C THR A 835 -7.08 -21.14 -40.71
N LEU A 836 -8.02 -21.85 -41.32
CA LEU A 836 -8.14 -22.00 -42.76
C LEU A 836 -9.44 -21.31 -43.22
N GLU A 837 -9.30 -20.18 -43.92
CA GLU A 837 -10.44 -19.36 -44.41
C GLU A 837 -10.73 -19.53 -45.91
N GLY A 838 -9.91 -20.32 -46.62
CA GLY A 838 -10.02 -20.51 -48.07
C GLY A 838 -10.24 -21.96 -48.49
N ASP A 839 -10.73 -22.12 -49.72
CA ASP A 839 -10.91 -23.42 -50.38
C ASP A 839 -9.60 -24.12 -50.75
N GLU A 840 -8.47 -23.41 -50.76
CA GLU A 840 -7.13 -23.97 -50.97
C GLU A 840 -6.17 -23.55 -49.84
N VAL A 841 -5.28 -24.46 -49.41
CA VAL A 841 -4.18 -24.16 -48.46
C VAL A 841 -2.87 -24.77 -48.95
N GLY A 842 -1.76 -24.05 -48.79
CA GLY A 842 -0.43 -24.59 -49.02
C GLY A 842 0.12 -25.31 -47.78
N VAL A 843 0.90 -26.38 -47.96
CA VAL A 843 1.58 -27.09 -46.87
C VAL A 843 3.02 -27.42 -47.26
N PHE A 844 3.98 -27.01 -46.44
CA PHE A 844 5.40 -27.29 -46.62
C PHE A 844 5.93 -28.23 -45.53
N PHE A 845 6.80 -29.16 -45.91
CA PHE A 845 7.52 -30.02 -44.98
C PHE A 845 8.82 -30.55 -45.58
N GLU A 846 9.70 -31.08 -44.72
CA GLU A 846 10.96 -31.70 -45.12
C GLU A 846 11.03 -33.14 -44.59
N LEU A 847 11.44 -34.07 -45.46
CA LEU A 847 11.75 -35.45 -45.15
C LEU A 847 13.26 -35.62 -44.98
N TYR A 848 13.67 -36.43 -44.00
CA TYR A 848 15.06 -36.68 -43.66
C TYR A 848 15.40 -38.17 -43.75
N ASP A 849 16.70 -38.46 -43.78
CA ASP A 849 17.27 -39.82 -43.83
C ASP A 849 16.77 -40.67 -45.02
N LEU A 850 16.30 -40.01 -46.09
CA LEU A 850 16.03 -40.65 -47.38
C LEU A 850 17.36 -41.06 -48.03
N PRO A 851 17.57 -42.34 -48.38
CA PRO A 851 18.75 -42.78 -49.11
C PRO A 851 18.92 -42.02 -50.44
N PRO A 852 20.16 -41.70 -50.88
CA PRO A 852 20.40 -41.00 -52.15
C PRO A 852 19.82 -41.71 -53.39
N ASP A 853 19.73 -43.05 -53.32
CA ASP A 853 19.21 -43.93 -54.37
C ASP A 853 17.81 -44.49 -54.03
N ALA A 854 17.08 -43.87 -53.10
CA ALA A 854 15.80 -44.42 -52.63
C ALA A 854 14.72 -44.48 -53.74
N PRO A 855 13.85 -45.51 -53.70
CA PRO A 855 12.73 -45.62 -54.63
C PRO A 855 11.76 -44.44 -54.48
N PRO A 856 10.88 -44.20 -55.49
CA PRO A 856 9.87 -43.16 -55.39
C PRO A 856 8.93 -43.41 -54.20
N TYR A 857 8.75 -42.42 -53.34
CA TYR A 857 7.84 -42.49 -52.21
C TYR A 857 6.44 -41.97 -52.60
N GLY A 858 5.41 -42.55 -52.01
CA GLY A 858 4.02 -42.11 -52.17
C GLY A 858 3.67 -40.99 -51.18
N ILE A 859 2.82 -40.07 -51.56
CA ILE A 859 2.19 -39.08 -50.67
C ILE A 859 0.67 -39.24 -50.79
N ARG A 860 -0.03 -39.27 -49.65
CA ARG A 860 -1.47 -39.03 -49.53
C ARG A 860 -1.72 -37.96 -48.46
N VAL A 861 -2.83 -37.25 -48.56
CA VAL A 861 -3.23 -36.25 -47.57
C VAL A 861 -4.65 -36.58 -47.12
N GLU A 862 -4.89 -36.53 -45.81
CA GLU A 862 -6.18 -36.82 -45.21
C GLU A 862 -6.47 -35.84 -44.06
N VAL A 863 -7.74 -35.56 -43.79
CA VAL A 863 -8.19 -34.83 -42.59
C VAL A 863 -9.04 -35.74 -41.71
N ALA A 864 -8.77 -35.74 -40.40
CA ALA A 864 -9.47 -36.56 -39.42
C ALA A 864 -10.11 -35.71 -38.32
N SER A 865 -11.22 -36.16 -37.76
CA SER A 865 -11.83 -35.53 -36.57
C SER A 865 -10.88 -35.61 -35.36
N PRO A 866 -10.75 -34.56 -34.53
CA PRO A 866 -9.92 -34.57 -33.32
C PRO A 866 -10.25 -35.72 -32.36
N ASP A 867 -11.54 -36.04 -32.23
CA ASP A 867 -12.09 -37.06 -31.31
C ASP A 867 -11.91 -38.51 -31.81
N GLY A 868 -11.36 -38.68 -33.01
CA GLY A 868 -11.26 -39.97 -33.69
C GLY A 868 -12.50 -40.28 -34.54
N GLY A 869 -12.30 -40.49 -35.84
CA GLY A 869 -13.34 -40.82 -36.81
C GLY A 869 -12.75 -41.29 -38.12
N SER A 870 -13.58 -41.54 -39.13
CA SER A 870 -13.11 -41.81 -40.50
C SER A 870 -12.38 -40.58 -41.04
N ALA A 871 -11.14 -40.78 -41.51
CA ALA A 871 -10.42 -39.74 -42.23
C ALA A 871 -11.04 -39.52 -43.61
N LEU A 872 -11.02 -38.29 -44.08
CA LEU A 872 -11.41 -37.88 -45.43
C LEU A 872 -10.14 -37.63 -46.24
N ASP A 873 -9.91 -38.37 -47.32
CA ASP A 873 -8.82 -38.10 -48.26
C ASP A 873 -9.03 -36.71 -48.91
N VAL A 874 -7.95 -35.94 -49.03
CA VAL A 874 -7.95 -34.55 -49.51
C VAL A 874 -7.20 -34.47 -50.84
N PRO A 875 -7.81 -33.93 -51.93
CA PRO A 875 -7.10 -33.73 -53.18
C PRO A 875 -5.95 -32.74 -52.99
N PHE A 876 -4.79 -33.03 -53.59
CA PHE A 876 -3.65 -32.14 -53.52
C PHE A 876 -2.84 -32.09 -54.81
N ARG A 877 -2.10 -30.99 -54.95
CA ARG A 877 -1.23 -30.68 -56.08
C ARG A 877 0.13 -30.24 -55.57
N PRO A 878 1.21 -31.00 -55.80
CA PRO A 878 2.55 -30.56 -55.46
C PRO A 878 3.01 -29.36 -56.32
N ALA A 879 3.93 -28.57 -55.78
CA ALA A 879 4.51 -27.43 -56.49
C ALA A 879 5.09 -27.83 -57.86
N GLY A 880 4.84 -27.00 -58.86
CA GLY A 880 5.22 -27.26 -60.26
C GLY A 880 4.28 -28.20 -61.04
N GLN A 881 3.32 -28.87 -60.39
CA GLN A 881 2.31 -29.68 -61.10
C GLN A 881 1.09 -28.84 -61.54
N PRO A 882 0.33 -29.24 -62.58
CA PRO A 882 -0.81 -28.46 -63.05
C PRO A 882 -2.15 -28.78 -62.36
N TRP A 883 -2.40 -30.04 -62.01
CA TRP A 883 -3.71 -30.56 -61.54
C TRP A 883 -3.66 -31.16 -60.13
N PHE A 884 -4.82 -31.32 -59.50
CA PHE A 884 -4.98 -32.01 -58.21
C PHE A 884 -5.20 -33.52 -58.40
N ASP A 885 -4.71 -34.33 -57.47
CA ASP A 885 -4.90 -35.79 -57.44
C ASP A 885 -5.02 -36.27 -55.97
N MET A 886 -5.47 -37.51 -55.75
CA MET A 886 -5.61 -38.13 -54.42
C MET A 886 -4.28 -38.65 -53.88
N SER A 887 -3.31 -38.93 -54.77
CA SER A 887 -1.99 -39.43 -54.39
C SER A 887 -0.93 -39.05 -55.42
N TRP A 888 0.30 -38.86 -54.96
CA TRP A 888 1.43 -38.52 -55.83
C TRP A 888 2.65 -39.38 -55.49
N PHE A 889 3.36 -39.88 -56.50
CA PHE A 889 4.66 -40.53 -56.33
C PHE A 889 5.78 -39.53 -56.62
N ARG A 890 6.75 -39.42 -55.71
CA ARG A 890 7.85 -38.45 -55.74
C ARG A 890 9.19 -39.15 -55.69
N ARG A 891 10.16 -38.68 -56.48
CA ARG A 891 11.55 -39.14 -56.43
C ARG A 891 12.36 -38.21 -55.53
N PRO A 892 13.19 -38.73 -54.61
CA PRO A 892 14.21 -37.93 -53.94
C PRO A 892 15.16 -37.29 -54.95
N VAL A 893 15.70 -36.11 -54.64
CA VAL A 893 16.73 -35.43 -55.45
C VAL A 893 18.06 -35.42 -54.71
N PRO A 894 19.20 -35.67 -55.37
CA PRO A 894 20.51 -35.57 -54.71
C PRO A 894 20.82 -34.14 -54.24
N GLY A 895 21.00 -33.95 -52.93
CA GLY A 895 21.42 -32.67 -52.35
C GLY A 895 20.85 -32.40 -50.94
N PRO A 896 21.13 -31.22 -50.35
CA PRO A 896 20.64 -30.85 -49.03
C PRO A 896 19.12 -30.62 -48.95
N SER A 897 18.42 -30.54 -50.09
CA SER A 897 16.96 -30.39 -50.19
C SER A 897 16.27 -31.66 -50.71
N ALA A 898 16.84 -32.85 -50.44
CA ALA A 898 16.42 -34.13 -51.03
C ALA A 898 14.97 -34.58 -50.73
N GLY A 899 14.33 -33.96 -49.74
CA GLY A 899 13.00 -34.32 -49.25
C GLY A 899 12.09 -33.13 -48.95
N SER A 900 12.38 -31.93 -49.47
CA SER A 900 11.53 -30.74 -49.24
C SER A 900 10.33 -30.74 -50.19
N GLU A 901 9.12 -30.77 -49.64
CA GLU A 901 7.85 -30.80 -50.39
C GLU A 901 6.98 -29.58 -50.09
N TRP A 902 6.36 -29.02 -51.12
CA TRP A 902 5.33 -27.97 -51.01
C TRP A 902 4.10 -28.42 -51.78
N LEU A 903 2.99 -28.61 -51.07
CA LEU A 903 1.71 -29.08 -51.60
C LEU A 903 0.68 -27.95 -51.54
N THR A 904 -0.24 -27.89 -52.50
CA THR A 904 -1.51 -27.15 -52.36
C THR A 904 -2.62 -28.17 -52.18
N LEU A 905 -3.42 -28.03 -51.13
CA LEU A 905 -4.55 -28.90 -50.82
C LEU A 905 -5.85 -28.21 -51.25
N ASP A 906 -6.80 -29.00 -51.75
CA ASP A 906 -8.15 -28.58 -52.10
C ASP A 906 -9.12 -28.99 -50.98
N LEU A 907 -9.68 -27.99 -50.29
CA LEU A 907 -10.51 -28.15 -49.11
C LEU A 907 -12.00 -27.94 -49.39
N ARG A 908 -12.43 -27.88 -50.66
CA ARG A 908 -13.82 -27.60 -51.04
C ARG A 908 -14.82 -28.63 -50.49
N ASP A 909 -14.42 -29.89 -50.45
CA ASP A 909 -15.24 -31.00 -49.92
C ASP A 909 -15.05 -31.24 -48.41
N VAL A 910 -14.17 -30.48 -47.75
CA VAL A 910 -13.99 -30.50 -46.29
C VAL A 910 -14.96 -29.48 -45.67
N PRO A 911 -15.89 -29.86 -44.77
CA PRO A 911 -16.78 -28.88 -44.15
C PRO A 911 -16.05 -28.03 -43.07
N PRO A 912 -16.60 -26.87 -42.66
CA PRO A 912 -16.07 -26.11 -41.53
C PRO A 912 -16.06 -26.91 -40.23
N GLY A 913 -14.99 -26.76 -39.45
CA GLY A 913 -14.76 -27.52 -38.22
C GLY A 913 -13.30 -27.62 -37.81
N SER A 914 -13.05 -28.21 -36.65
CA SER A 914 -11.70 -28.56 -36.19
C SER A 914 -11.28 -29.93 -36.75
N TYR A 915 -10.06 -30.04 -37.23
CA TYR A 915 -9.50 -31.27 -37.81
C TYR A 915 -8.05 -31.49 -37.38
N ARG A 916 -7.56 -32.73 -37.49
CA ARG A 916 -6.15 -32.99 -37.71
C ARG A 916 -5.90 -33.20 -39.20
N LEU A 917 -5.12 -32.30 -39.79
CA LEU A 917 -4.54 -32.48 -41.11
C LEU A 917 -3.36 -33.46 -41.01
N ARG A 918 -3.35 -34.49 -41.85
CA ARG A 918 -2.31 -35.52 -41.89
C ARG A 918 -1.76 -35.66 -43.30
N VAL A 919 -0.44 -35.64 -43.43
CA VAL A 919 0.28 -36.02 -44.65
C VAL A 919 0.92 -37.37 -44.40
N VAL A 920 0.51 -38.38 -45.16
CA VAL A 920 0.98 -39.77 -45.05
C VAL A 920 1.97 -40.01 -46.19
N VAL A 921 3.23 -40.18 -45.84
CA VAL A 921 4.33 -40.44 -46.77
C VAL A 921 4.72 -41.90 -46.69
N GLN A 922 4.50 -42.61 -47.79
CA GLN A 922 4.67 -44.07 -47.90
C GLN A 922 6.02 -44.37 -48.52
N VAL A 923 6.91 -44.99 -47.75
CA VAL A 923 8.31 -45.27 -48.12
C VAL A 923 8.54 -46.78 -48.10
N GLU A 924 9.25 -47.33 -49.09
CA GLU A 924 9.63 -48.75 -49.13
C GLU A 924 10.78 -49.04 -48.13
N ASP A 925 10.47 -48.96 -46.83
CA ASP A 925 11.40 -49.09 -45.71
C ASP A 925 10.74 -49.92 -44.58
N PRO A 926 11.44 -50.89 -43.94
CA PRO A 926 10.92 -51.63 -42.79
C PRO A 926 10.46 -50.77 -41.60
N SER A 927 10.82 -49.49 -41.57
CA SER A 927 10.43 -48.50 -40.55
C SER A 927 8.98 -48.00 -40.68
N GLY A 928 8.28 -48.29 -41.78
CA GLY A 928 6.87 -47.93 -42.01
C GLY A 928 6.63 -46.49 -42.50
N ASP A 929 5.35 -46.20 -42.77
CA ASP A 929 4.85 -44.91 -43.28
C ASP A 929 5.20 -43.74 -42.32
N ILE A 930 5.69 -42.65 -42.88
CA ILE A 930 5.95 -41.40 -42.15
C ILE A 930 4.67 -40.57 -42.16
N VAL A 931 4.06 -40.39 -40.99
CA VAL A 931 2.86 -39.54 -40.82
C VAL A 931 3.28 -38.22 -40.19
N LEU A 932 3.06 -37.12 -40.92
CA LEU A 932 3.13 -35.77 -40.39
C LEU A 932 1.70 -35.33 -40.05
N GLU A 933 1.47 -34.75 -38.88
CA GLU A 933 0.14 -34.25 -38.49
C GLU A 933 0.19 -32.83 -37.90
N ARG A 934 -0.89 -32.08 -38.09
CA ARG A 934 -1.10 -30.75 -37.49
C ARG A 934 -2.60 -30.51 -37.19
N PRO A 935 -2.97 -29.96 -36.03
CA PRO A 935 -4.32 -29.42 -35.83
C PRO A 935 -4.58 -28.24 -36.77
N VAL A 936 -5.82 -28.13 -37.27
CA VAL A 936 -6.30 -27.03 -38.12
C VAL A 936 -7.76 -26.71 -37.80
N LEU A 937 -8.17 -25.46 -38.01
CA LEU A 937 -9.55 -24.99 -37.86
C LEU A 937 -10.03 -24.42 -39.19
N ARG A 938 -10.90 -25.13 -39.91
CA ARG A 938 -11.55 -24.61 -41.12
C ARG A 938 -12.79 -23.80 -40.74
N ARG A 939 -12.88 -22.56 -41.24
CA ARG A 939 -14.06 -21.69 -41.05
C ARG A 939 -15.03 -21.75 -42.23
#